data_AF-A0A9W9W781-F1
#
_entry.id   AF-A0A9W9W781-F1
#
_cell.length_a   1.000
_cell.length_b   1.000
_cell.length_c   1.000
_cell.angle_alpha   90.00
_cell.angle_beta   90.00
_cell.angle_gamma   90.00
#
_symmetry.space_group_name_H-M   'P 1'
#
loop_
_entity.id
_entity.type
_entity.pdbx_description
1 polymer ?
#
loop_
_entity_poly.entity_id
_entity_poly.type
_entity_poly.pdbx_seq_one_letter_code
_entity_poly.pdbx_strand_id
1 'polypeptide(L)'
;MHLFGRLSRKSSNRQIHSSVESLGSMVNIQEVGPFFYLTYPRFPEKGSDPSDGLDRRVYVRQNIDEWSGKRSNKRQVDLFIMAMEKFQKLDPKDKISYFQIAGIHGQPFVRWDDNSREPMKNGYCFHAHILFPIWHRPYVLLFEQVVYDIMIRDVIPQFPKEEEAGWRELADSWRLPFWDWARNGRVPDLANEGVGTENTWADDAEQEEYKNFGNAIGTSRWPDEEDQKPTSEGWRHGVVNNRKVADAFSSHMGYNEKNHGASAEMVYRLLTIPMDFTTFASTNPTSKDQKVDEDLNIEYIHNNIHGWTGDAGHMGNVPVASFDPLFWLHHCNIDRIFALWQALNPDKFLDKIPPDNSKITDSHGQEHDVNKDTPLQPFRNDPRGNYWTPDGVRYTVNLGYTYPELQRWDTKYSQQDKTFNETLYVEDLTAQINRLYGVSRSLVLDPKTPAPDGVEHIDGGLKITDFGFSIRFLKYAFGGQPFWIKLYIAQEEGVQTPITDLIAEVYNFSQRPELDGSTVCGNCKNGQTVKIKSTAYIPITPVLYKLLKAGRKLKTLTRDEVLSFLRKRAYWRVVKHGKELPRYEVEKLDLEIIGSSNDTKFFENPALPPAFDNFKEEPTISGGADGALDPELKQPNIPIPYPRPVRLKANLPLHSNLEFQKQLKPDSVILLESDYVDLSKPAVGVDMTQISITDDAGNTVFHISIRRGQGQIIFNAKVKGSWGEEERINLDHRFRASEEGATILIHDQGDGYEVWIDWVHALWFAKRVKNAVPKAISYGLADENGTAVLADDIEVRTYPSMRALFLQKHEHEEEKHT
;
A
#
# COMPACT_ATOMS: atom_id res chain seq x y z
N MET A 1 21.30 -6.26 -82.98
CA MET A 1 22.21 -5.26 -82.42
C MET A 1 22.47 -5.62 -80.97
N HIS A 2 23.74 -5.91 -80.68
CA HIS A 2 24.49 -6.22 -79.45
C HIS A 2 23.78 -6.57 -78.13
N LEU A 3 23.94 -7.78 -77.53
CA LEU A 3 25.14 -8.41 -76.89
C LEU A 3 25.45 -7.75 -75.52
N PHE A 4 25.59 -8.40 -74.34
CA PHE A 4 25.96 -9.74 -73.84
C PHE A 4 25.26 -9.96 -72.46
N GLY A 5 25.12 -11.14 -71.84
CA GLY A 5 25.71 -12.46 -72.06
C GLY A 5 25.02 -13.54 -71.18
N ARG A 6 25.10 -14.79 -71.65
CA ARG A 6 24.56 -16.04 -71.07
C ARG A 6 25.47 -16.62 -69.98
N LEU A 7 24.88 -17.43 -69.07
CA LEU A 7 25.15 -18.88 -68.83
C LEU A 7 24.47 -19.29 -67.49
N SER A 8 23.32 -19.99 -67.49
CA SER A 8 23.12 -21.45 -67.60
C SER A 8 23.45 -22.26 -66.31
N ARG A 9 22.43 -22.68 -65.52
CA ARG A 9 21.85 -24.05 -65.47
C ARG A 9 20.96 -24.26 -64.22
N LYS A 10 19.77 -24.85 -64.45
CA LYS A 10 18.99 -25.87 -63.69
C LYS A 10 19.17 -25.90 -62.15
N SER A 11 18.15 -25.91 -61.29
CA SER A 11 16.92 -26.72 -61.31
C SER A 11 16.02 -26.31 -60.14
N SER A 12 14.72 -26.64 -60.26
CA SER A 12 13.69 -26.50 -59.24
C SER A 12 13.94 -27.37 -58.00
N ASN A 13 13.83 -26.80 -56.79
CA ASN A 13 13.09 -27.41 -55.69
C ASN A 13 12.82 -26.42 -54.54
N ARG A 14 11.65 -26.61 -53.92
CA ARG A 14 11.17 -25.94 -52.70
C ARG A 14 12.23 -25.94 -51.59
N GLN A 15 12.38 -24.81 -50.91
CA GLN A 15 12.82 -24.77 -49.52
C GLN A 15 12.26 -23.52 -48.82
N ILE A 16 11.07 -23.67 -48.23
CA ILE A 16 10.67 -22.91 -47.04
C ILE A 16 11.18 -23.77 -45.88
N HIS A 17 12.44 -23.56 -45.49
CA HIS A 17 13.04 -24.08 -44.26
C HIS A 17 14.37 -23.34 -44.06
N SER A 18 14.34 -22.27 -43.27
CA SER A 18 15.40 -21.93 -42.30
C SER A 18 15.11 -20.57 -41.65
N SER A 19 14.36 -20.59 -40.54
CA SER A 19 14.37 -19.49 -39.55
C SER A 19 13.97 -19.97 -38.15
N VAL A 20 14.13 -21.28 -37.86
CA VAL A 20 13.66 -21.90 -36.60
C VAL A 20 14.80 -22.55 -35.78
N GLU A 21 16.07 -22.45 -36.19
CA GLU A 21 17.18 -23.16 -35.50
C GLU A 21 18.31 -22.28 -34.91
N SER A 22 18.10 -20.99 -34.63
CA SER A 22 19.17 -20.15 -34.03
C SER A 22 18.82 -19.41 -32.73
N LEU A 23 17.80 -19.83 -31.97
CA LEU A 23 17.53 -19.29 -30.62
C LEU A 23 17.94 -20.25 -29.48
N GLY A 24 18.79 -21.23 -29.80
CA GLY A 24 19.28 -22.26 -28.88
C GLY A 24 20.72 -22.08 -28.39
N SER A 25 21.25 -20.85 -28.34
CA SER A 25 22.55 -20.59 -27.71
C SER A 25 22.38 -19.71 -26.49
N MET A 26 22.77 -20.24 -25.33
CA MET A 26 22.89 -19.54 -24.05
C MET A 26 23.52 -18.16 -24.27
N VAL A 27 22.78 -17.09 -23.94
CA VAL A 27 23.38 -15.77 -23.79
C VAL A 27 24.20 -15.82 -22.50
N ASN A 28 25.51 -15.91 -22.68
CA ASN A 28 26.49 -15.75 -21.63
C ASN A 28 26.39 -14.29 -21.14
N ILE A 29 25.78 -14.07 -19.97
CA ILE A 29 25.64 -12.73 -19.38
C ILE A 29 26.97 -12.36 -18.75
N GLN A 30 27.94 -11.94 -19.57
CA GLN A 30 29.13 -11.22 -19.12
C GLN A 30 29.65 -10.32 -20.25
N GLU A 31 29.60 -9.00 -19.99
CA GLU A 31 30.38 -7.88 -20.56
C GLU A 31 29.91 -7.11 -21.85
N VAL A 32 29.56 -5.83 -21.61
CA VAL A 32 29.67 -4.55 -22.40
C VAL A 32 28.59 -4.11 -23.45
N GLY A 33 27.71 -3.16 -23.08
CA GLY A 33 26.74 -2.40 -23.92
C GLY A 33 25.26 -2.54 -23.46
N PRO A 34 24.32 -1.57 -23.63
CA PRO A 34 23.09 -1.52 -22.84
C PRO A 34 22.07 -2.57 -23.30
N PHE A 35 22.15 -3.79 -22.78
CA PHE A 35 21.13 -4.81 -22.98
C PHE A 35 20.01 -4.63 -21.94
N PHE A 36 18.87 -4.16 -22.42
CA PHE A 36 17.62 -4.13 -21.68
C PHE A 36 17.16 -5.55 -21.30
N TYR A 37 16.58 -5.71 -20.12
CA TYR A 37 15.91 -6.96 -19.73
C TYR A 37 14.53 -7.01 -20.37
N LEU A 38 14.35 -7.95 -21.29
CA LEU A 38 13.10 -8.08 -22.04
C LEU A 38 12.10 -8.89 -21.22
N THR A 39 10.89 -8.35 -21.08
CA THR A 39 9.72 -9.09 -20.62
C THR A 39 9.03 -9.64 -21.87
N TYR A 40 9.08 -10.94 -22.11
CA TYR A 40 8.56 -11.54 -23.35
C TYR A 40 7.52 -12.62 -23.09
N PRO A 41 6.63 -12.89 -24.07
CA PRO A 41 5.68 -13.98 -23.97
C PRO A 41 6.37 -15.31 -23.75
N ARG A 42 5.77 -16.16 -22.93
CA ARG A 42 6.29 -17.51 -22.73
C ARG A 42 5.89 -18.43 -23.89
N PHE A 43 6.76 -19.42 -24.17
CA PHE A 43 6.52 -20.37 -25.25
C PHE A 43 5.10 -20.95 -25.15
N PRO A 44 4.37 -21.01 -26.26
CA PRO A 44 3.05 -21.63 -26.28
C PRO A 44 3.19 -23.12 -25.95
N GLU A 45 2.07 -23.78 -25.61
CA GLU A 45 2.09 -25.21 -25.29
C GLU A 45 2.73 -26.01 -26.46
N LYS A 46 3.46 -27.08 -26.15
CA LYS A 46 4.15 -27.88 -27.18
C LYS A 46 3.13 -28.38 -28.21
N GLY A 47 3.33 -27.99 -29.48
CA GLY A 47 2.43 -28.34 -30.57
C GLY A 47 1.29 -27.35 -30.84
N SER A 48 1.26 -26.22 -30.13
CA SER A 48 0.33 -25.11 -30.42
C SER A 48 0.75 -24.36 -31.69
N ASP A 49 -0.23 -23.97 -32.52
CA ASP A 49 0.01 -23.16 -33.71
C ASP A 49 -0.03 -21.65 -33.36
N PRO A 50 1.03 -20.87 -33.63
CA PRO A 50 1.02 -19.43 -33.43
C PRO A 50 -0.05 -18.70 -34.25
N SER A 51 -0.56 -19.29 -35.33
CA SER A 51 -1.61 -18.71 -36.17
C SER A 51 -3.03 -18.84 -35.61
N ASP A 52 -3.23 -19.61 -34.54
CA ASP A 52 -4.54 -19.84 -33.90
C ASP A 52 -5.12 -18.62 -33.15
N GLY A 53 -4.43 -17.48 -33.18
CA GLY A 53 -4.91 -16.23 -32.57
C GLY A 53 -5.26 -16.40 -31.08
N LEU A 54 -6.50 -16.09 -30.71
CA LEU A 54 -7.00 -16.21 -29.33
C LEU A 54 -7.31 -17.64 -28.89
N ASP A 55 -7.44 -18.58 -29.83
CA ASP A 55 -7.73 -19.99 -29.56
C ASP A 55 -6.44 -20.81 -29.38
N ARG A 56 -5.28 -20.14 -29.45
CA ARG A 56 -3.96 -20.72 -29.20
C ARG A 56 -3.87 -21.36 -27.82
N ARG A 57 -3.27 -22.55 -27.77
CA ARG A 57 -3.00 -23.26 -26.52
C ARG A 57 -1.81 -22.67 -25.75
N VAL A 58 -2.06 -22.35 -24.49
CA VAL A 58 -1.07 -21.80 -23.56
C VAL A 58 -1.25 -22.43 -22.18
N TYR A 59 -0.21 -22.38 -21.35
CA TYR A 59 -0.28 -22.95 -20.01
C TYR A 59 -1.14 -22.10 -19.06
N VAL A 60 -1.75 -22.77 -18.07
CA VAL A 60 -2.72 -22.17 -17.16
C VAL A 60 -2.05 -21.73 -15.85
N ARG A 61 -2.28 -20.48 -15.43
CA ARG A 61 -2.05 -20.02 -14.05
C ARG A 61 -3.12 -20.63 -13.16
N GLN A 62 -2.73 -21.55 -12.27
CA GLN A 62 -3.67 -22.33 -11.47
C GLN A 62 -3.95 -21.67 -10.12
N ASN A 63 -5.08 -22.00 -9.48
CA ASN A 63 -5.33 -21.61 -8.09
C ASN A 63 -4.25 -22.24 -7.20
N ILE A 64 -3.62 -21.44 -6.34
CA ILE A 64 -2.47 -21.89 -5.55
C ILE A 64 -2.76 -23.06 -4.61
N ASP A 65 -3.89 -23.06 -3.91
CA ASP A 65 -4.25 -24.13 -2.97
C ASP A 65 -4.55 -25.42 -3.75
N GLU A 66 -5.27 -25.31 -4.86
CA GLU A 66 -5.58 -26.47 -5.70
C GLU A 66 -4.35 -27.03 -6.42
N TRP A 67 -3.45 -26.16 -6.87
CA TRP A 67 -2.22 -26.54 -7.54
C TRP A 67 -1.24 -27.20 -6.58
N SER A 68 -0.99 -26.58 -5.43
CA SER A 68 -0.03 -27.09 -4.43
C SER A 68 -0.54 -28.34 -3.71
N GLY A 69 -1.85 -28.45 -3.47
CA GLY A 69 -2.47 -29.62 -2.85
C GLY A 69 -2.51 -30.88 -3.72
N LYS A 70 -2.33 -30.77 -5.04
CA LYS A 70 -2.31 -31.92 -5.96
C LYS A 70 -0.97 -32.66 -5.88
N ARG A 71 -0.99 -33.91 -5.42
CA ARG A 71 0.22 -34.78 -5.34
C ARG A 71 0.99 -34.88 -6.67
N SER A 72 0.30 -34.87 -7.80
CA SER A 72 0.92 -34.90 -9.14
C SER A 72 1.79 -33.67 -9.43
N ASN A 73 1.51 -32.54 -8.78
CA ASN A 73 2.22 -31.29 -8.98
C ASN A 73 3.40 -31.13 -8.02
N LYS A 74 3.63 -32.08 -7.08
CA LYS A 74 4.65 -31.94 -6.03
C LYS A 74 6.01 -31.50 -6.57
N ARG A 75 6.53 -32.14 -7.64
CA ARG A 75 7.82 -31.76 -8.23
C ARG A 75 7.80 -30.33 -8.79
N GLN A 76 6.71 -29.92 -9.44
CA GLN A 76 6.57 -28.56 -9.95
C GLN A 76 6.49 -27.52 -8.81
N VAL A 77 5.86 -27.88 -7.69
CA VAL A 77 5.81 -27.07 -6.46
C VAL A 77 7.20 -26.95 -5.83
N ASP A 78 7.91 -28.06 -5.66
CA ASP A 78 9.28 -28.07 -5.12
C ASP A 78 10.19 -27.17 -5.97
N LEU A 79 10.08 -27.26 -7.31
CA LEU A 79 10.83 -26.41 -8.24
C LEU A 79 10.54 -24.91 -8.06
N PHE A 80 9.27 -24.54 -7.83
CA PHE A 80 8.88 -23.16 -7.54
C PHE A 80 9.46 -22.66 -6.22
N ILE A 81 9.40 -23.46 -5.15
CA ILE A 81 9.95 -23.10 -3.84
C ILE A 81 11.47 -22.89 -3.94
N MET A 82 12.20 -23.82 -4.54
CA MET A 82 13.66 -23.70 -4.72
C MET A 82 14.05 -22.46 -5.53
N ALA A 83 13.28 -22.13 -6.57
CA ALA A 83 13.53 -20.94 -7.37
C ALA A 83 13.23 -19.65 -6.59
N MET A 84 12.14 -19.61 -5.82
CA MET A 84 11.79 -18.48 -4.95
C MET A 84 12.84 -18.24 -3.86
N GLU A 85 13.32 -19.30 -3.22
CA GLU A 85 14.39 -19.22 -2.22
C GLU A 85 15.65 -18.58 -2.82
N LYS A 86 16.07 -19.04 -4.01
CA LYS A 86 17.22 -18.45 -4.69
C LYS A 86 16.96 -17.01 -5.13
N PHE A 87 15.76 -16.71 -5.62
CA PHE A 87 15.36 -15.37 -6.06
C PHE A 87 15.46 -14.33 -4.94
N GLN A 88 14.98 -14.67 -3.76
CA GLN A 88 15.05 -13.82 -2.57
C GLN A 88 16.48 -13.68 -2.03
N LYS A 89 17.35 -14.68 -2.26
CA LYS A 89 18.79 -14.64 -1.90
C LYS A 89 19.67 -13.92 -2.93
N LEU A 90 19.16 -13.40 -4.06
CA LEU A 90 19.95 -12.59 -5.00
C LEU A 90 20.38 -11.25 -4.37
N ASP A 91 21.55 -10.71 -4.74
CA ASP A 91 22.04 -9.43 -4.17
C ASP A 91 21.03 -8.31 -4.48
N PRO A 92 20.61 -7.47 -3.52
CA PRO A 92 19.67 -6.38 -3.77
C PRO A 92 20.13 -5.37 -4.83
N LYS A 93 21.43 -5.36 -5.18
CA LYS A 93 22.00 -4.56 -6.27
C LYS A 93 21.85 -5.23 -7.65
N ASP A 94 21.62 -6.54 -7.69
CA ASP A 94 21.39 -7.24 -8.95
C ASP A 94 20.07 -6.77 -9.54
N LYS A 95 20.11 -6.30 -10.80
CA LYS A 95 18.94 -5.78 -11.53
C LYS A 95 17.73 -6.72 -11.51
N ILE A 96 17.96 -8.03 -11.53
CA ILE A 96 16.91 -9.05 -11.53
C ILE A 96 16.71 -9.70 -10.16
N SER A 97 17.21 -9.10 -9.08
CA SER A 97 16.93 -9.58 -7.71
C SER A 97 15.48 -9.35 -7.32
N TYR A 98 15.00 -10.11 -6.35
CA TYR A 98 13.65 -9.91 -5.81
C TYR A 98 13.45 -8.48 -5.33
N PHE A 99 14.47 -7.89 -4.67
CA PHE A 99 14.43 -6.52 -4.21
C PHE A 99 14.23 -5.52 -5.36
N GLN A 100 15.00 -5.63 -6.44
CA GLN A 100 14.87 -4.71 -7.59
C GLN A 100 13.54 -4.88 -8.31
N ILE A 101 13.08 -6.12 -8.49
CA ILE A 101 11.79 -6.41 -9.15
C ILE A 101 10.61 -5.92 -8.29
N ALA A 102 10.63 -6.17 -6.97
CA ALA A 102 9.64 -5.60 -6.04
C ALA A 102 9.70 -4.07 -6.01
N GLY A 103 10.89 -3.49 -6.05
CA GLY A 103 11.11 -2.04 -6.00
C GLY A 103 10.54 -1.26 -7.19
N ILE A 104 10.23 -1.92 -8.32
CA ILE A 104 9.53 -1.29 -9.47
C ILE A 104 8.20 -0.66 -9.02
N HIS A 105 7.49 -1.28 -8.09
CA HIS A 105 6.18 -0.82 -7.63
C HIS A 105 6.23 0.51 -6.85
N GLY A 106 7.32 0.78 -6.15
CA GLY A 106 7.35 1.85 -5.15
C GLY A 106 8.76 2.17 -4.68
N GLN A 107 9.00 2.07 -3.38
CA GLN A 107 10.32 2.27 -2.80
C GLN A 107 11.32 1.22 -3.33
N PRO A 108 12.58 1.61 -3.58
CA PRO A 108 13.21 2.87 -3.18
C PRO A 108 13.04 4.04 -4.17
N PHE A 109 12.08 3.98 -5.10
CA PHE A 109 11.84 4.99 -6.14
C PHE A 109 13.09 5.23 -7.01
N VAL A 110 13.63 4.12 -7.53
CA VAL A 110 14.74 4.12 -8.48
C VAL A 110 14.27 3.61 -9.83
N ARG A 111 14.85 4.15 -10.91
CA ARG A 111 14.54 3.64 -12.25
C ARG A 111 15.09 2.23 -12.40
N TRP A 112 14.30 1.37 -13.02
CA TRP A 112 14.66 -0.03 -13.27
C TRP A 112 14.89 -0.26 -14.76
N ASP A 113 15.96 -0.99 -15.11
CA ASP A 113 16.37 -1.29 -16.49
C ASP A 113 16.44 -0.04 -17.41
N ASP A 114 17.08 1.00 -16.86
CA ASP A 114 17.27 2.30 -17.48
C ASP A 114 18.76 2.64 -17.60
N ASN A 115 19.14 3.28 -18.71
CA ASN A 115 20.52 3.71 -18.94
C ASN A 115 20.81 5.08 -18.31
N SER A 116 19.78 5.83 -17.91
CA SER A 116 19.90 7.12 -17.25
C SER A 116 20.27 6.97 -15.79
N ARG A 117 21.24 7.76 -15.33
CA ARG A 117 21.62 7.88 -13.92
C ARG A 117 20.84 8.96 -13.16
N GLU A 118 19.91 9.64 -13.84
CA GLU A 118 19.12 10.66 -13.16
C GLU A 118 18.14 10.05 -12.15
N PRO A 119 17.82 10.75 -11.06
CA PRO A 119 16.78 10.33 -10.13
C PRO A 119 15.44 10.11 -10.82
N MET A 120 14.66 9.17 -10.30
CA MET A 120 13.30 8.93 -10.73
C MET A 120 12.45 10.17 -10.43
N LYS A 121 11.73 10.69 -11.44
CA LYS A 121 10.88 11.87 -11.27
C LYS A 121 9.44 11.51 -10.92
N ASN A 122 9.02 10.29 -11.22
CA ASN A 122 7.69 9.78 -10.92
C ASN A 122 7.68 8.26 -10.79
N GLY A 123 6.84 7.74 -9.87
CA GLY A 123 6.53 6.32 -9.64
C GLY A 123 6.13 5.57 -10.91
N TYR A 124 6.44 4.27 -11.03
CA TYR A 124 5.96 3.46 -12.16
C TYR A 124 4.51 2.98 -11.97
N CYS A 125 4.11 2.64 -10.74
CA CYS A 125 2.80 2.03 -10.50
C CYS A 125 1.64 3.01 -10.74
N PHE A 126 0.58 2.50 -11.37
CA PHE A 126 -0.65 3.25 -11.59
C PHE A 126 -1.68 2.87 -10.52
N HIS A 127 -2.12 3.87 -9.73
CA HIS A 127 -3.21 3.76 -8.75
C HIS A 127 -4.13 4.98 -8.91
N ALA A 128 -5.43 4.79 -8.69
CA ALA A 128 -6.50 5.71 -9.08
C ALA A 128 -6.36 6.19 -10.53
N HIS A 129 -5.98 5.24 -11.40
CA HIS A 129 -5.80 5.49 -12.83
C HIS A 129 -6.26 4.28 -13.65
N ILE A 130 -6.93 4.50 -14.79
CA ILE A 130 -7.51 3.43 -15.64
C ILE A 130 -6.48 2.45 -16.22
N LEU A 131 -5.18 2.79 -16.17
CA LEU A 131 -4.10 1.88 -16.54
C LEU A 131 -3.74 0.88 -15.43
N PHE A 132 -4.35 0.97 -14.24
CA PHE A 132 -4.11 0.09 -13.09
C PHE A 132 -4.06 -1.41 -13.47
N PRO A 133 -5.14 -2.02 -14.03
CA PRO A 133 -5.11 -3.46 -14.28
C PRO A 133 -4.23 -3.81 -15.49
N ILE A 134 -4.03 -2.86 -16.42
CA ILE A 134 -3.22 -3.03 -17.62
C ILE A 134 -1.73 -3.04 -17.30
N TRP A 135 -1.26 -2.17 -16.40
CA TRP A 135 0.15 -2.07 -16.03
C TRP A 135 0.61 -3.19 -15.12
N HIS A 136 -0.25 -3.65 -14.19
CA HIS A 136 0.11 -4.76 -13.29
C HIS A 136 0.22 -6.10 -14.04
N ARG A 137 -0.42 -6.26 -15.20
CA ARG A 137 -0.32 -7.48 -16.03
C ARG A 137 1.11 -7.82 -16.49
N PRO A 138 1.84 -6.93 -17.20
CA PRO A 138 3.24 -7.17 -17.55
C PRO A 138 4.16 -7.18 -16.31
N TYR A 139 3.77 -6.55 -15.20
CA TYR A 139 4.54 -6.63 -13.96
C TYR A 139 4.54 -8.06 -13.37
N VAL A 140 3.37 -8.69 -13.29
CA VAL A 140 3.23 -10.09 -12.86
C VAL A 140 3.94 -11.04 -13.85
N LEU A 141 3.89 -10.74 -15.15
CA LEU A 141 4.61 -11.51 -16.17
C LEU A 141 6.14 -11.43 -15.99
N LEU A 142 6.68 -10.26 -15.68
CA LEU A 142 8.11 -10.09 -15.39
C LEU A 142 8.54 -10.96 -14.21
N PHE A 143 7.77 -10.95 -13.11
CA PHE A 143 8.04 -11.80 -11.96
C PHE A 143 8.03 -13.30 -12.31
N GLU A 144 6.99 -13.74 -13.01
CA GLU A 144 6.86 -15.13 -13.48
C GLU A 144 8.05 -15.54 -14.38
N GLN A 145 8.50 -14.64 -15.26
CA GLN A 145 9.64 -14.90 -16.13
C GLN A 145 10.93 -15.09 -15.33
N VAL A 146 11.23 -14.19 -14.39
CA VAL A 146 12.45 -14.26 -13.56
C VAL A 146 12.50 -15.54 -12.72
N VAL A 147 11.38 -15.92 -12.10
CA VAL A 147 11.30 -17.16 -11.30
C VAL A 147 11.65 -18.38 -12.15
N TYR A 148 11.11 -18.48 -13.36
CA TYR A 148 11.49 -19.58 -14.25
C TYR A 148 12.91 -19.46 -14.79
N ASP A 149 13.42 -18.27 -15.09
CA ASP A 149 14.79 -18.13 -15.55
C ASP A 149 15.74 -18.71 -14.49
N ILE A 150 15.42 -18.51 -13.21
CA ILE A 150 16.08 -19.15 -12.06
C ILE A 150 15.83 -20.68 -12.06
N MET A 151 14.61 -21.17 -12.29
CA MET A 151 14.37 -22.61 -12.43
C MET A 151 15.32 -23.25 -13.45
N ILE A 152 15.41 -22.66 -14.65
CA ILE A 152 16.17 -23.19 -15.78
C ILE A 152 17.68 -23.03 -15.61
N ARG A 153 18.15 -21.82 -15.27
CA ARG A 153 19.57 -21.49 -15.24
C ARG A 153 20.25 -21.99 -13.97
N ASP A 154 19.51 -22.01 -12.88
CA ASP A 154 20.09 -22.03 -11.56
C ASP A 154 19.70 -23.24 -10.71
N VAL A 155 18.45 -23.72 -10.81
CA VAL A 155 17.95 -24.83 -9.99
C VAL A 155 18.13 -26.17 -10.70
N ILE A 156 17.63 -26.30 -11.93
CA ILE A 156 17.65 -27.56 -12.70
C ILE A 156 19.06 -28.11 -12.91
N PRO A 157 20.10 -27.31 -13.22
CA PRO A 157 21.46 -27.82 -13.41
C PRO A 157 22.12 -28.42 -12.15
N GLN A 158 21.49 -28.31 -10.98
CA GLN A 158 21.96 -28.95 -9.74
C GLN A 158 21.52 -30.42 -9.62
N PHE A 159 20.56 -30.86 -10.44
CA PHE A 159 20.09 -32.25 -10.47
C PHE A 159 20.94 -33.12 -11.40
N PRO A 160 20.90 -34.46 -11.25
CA PRO A 160 21.55 -35.36 -12.20
C PRO A 160 21.08 -35.10 -13.64
N LYS A 161 22.02 -35.16 -14.59
CA LYS A 161 21.81 -34.78 -15.99
C LYS A 161 20.67 -35.55 -16.67
N GLU A 162 20.47 -36.80 -16.30
CA GLU A 162 19.39 -37.67 -16.77
C GLU A 162 17.99 -37.22 -16.33
N GLU A 163 17.89 -36.42 -15.25
CA GLU A 163 16.61 -35.89 -14.75
C GLU A 163 16.30 -34.48 -15.28
N GLU A 164 17.30 -33.74 -15.76
CA GLU A 164 17.16 -32.34 -16.19
C GLU A 164 16.03 -32.16 -17.21
N ALA A 165 15.90 -33.08 -18.17
CA ALA A 165 14.85 -33.02 -19.18
C ALA A 165 13.43 -33.08 -18.58
N GLY A 166 13.22 -33.93 -17.57
CA GLY A 166 11.94 -34.04 -16.87
C GLY A 166 11.65 -32.84 -15.99
N TRP A 167 12.64 -32.29 -15.31
CA TRP A 167 12.50 -31.05 -14.55
C TRP A 167 12.20 -29.85 -15.47
N ARG A 168 12.83 -29.81 -16.65
CA ARG A 168 12.60 -28.76 -17.64
C ARG A 168 11.18 -28.79 -18.20
N GLU A 169 10.60 -29.96 -18.44
CA GLU A 169 9.19 -30.08 -18.84
C GLU A 169 8.23 -29.51 -17.78
N LEU A 170 8.53 -29.74 -16.49
CA LEU A 170 7.77 -29.15 -15.38
C LEU A 170 7.92 -27.62 -15.33
N ALA A 171 9.12 -27.10 -15.57
CA ALA A 171 9.39 -25.65 -15.63
C ALA A 171 8.68 -24.97 -16.81
N ASP A 172 8.73 -25.59 -18.00
CA ASP A 172 8.15 -25.07 -19.24
C ASP A 172 6.61 -24.94 -19.10
N SER A 173 5.98 -25.90 -18.40
CA SER A 173 4.55 -25.92 -18.12
C SER A 173 4.12 -25.13 -16.88
N TRP A 174 5.06 -24.69 -16.04
CA TRP A 174 4.75 -23.90 -14.86
C TRP A 174 4.34 -22.47 -15.22
N ARG A 175 3.37 -21.95 -14.47
CA ARG A 175 2.94 -20.55 -14.46
C ARG A 175 2.66 -20.13 -13.02
N LEU A 176 2.84 -18.85 -12.72
CA LEU A 176 2.62 -18.29 -11.39
C LEU A 176 1.18 -18.57 -10.93
N PRO A 177 0.97 -19.24 -9.79
CA PRO A 177 -0.37 -19.51 -9.32
C PRO A 177 -1.05 -18.24 -8.77
N PHE A 178 -2.38 -18.20 -8.80
CA PHE A 178 -3.17 -17.08 -8.26
C PHE A 178 -3.79 -17.42 -6.89
N TRP A 179 -3.93 -16.40 -6.03
CA TRP A 179 -4.62 -16.51 -4.75
C TRP A 179 -6.09 -16.08 -4.87
N ASP A 180 -7.01 -17.04 -4.87
CA ASP A 180 -8.45 -16.76 -4.90
C ASP A 180 -9.02 -16.43 -3.51
N TRP A 181 -8.66 -15.24 -3.02
CA TRP A 181 -9.15 -14.69 -1.76
C TRP A 181 -10.67 -14.45 -1.74
N ALA A 182 -11.33 -14.41 -2.90
CA ALA A 182 -12.78 -14.33 -2.99
C ALA A 182 -13.46 -15.66 -2.65
N ARG A 183 -12.74 -16.78 -2.74
CA ARG A 183 -13.27 -18.11 -2.39
C ARG A 183 -12.97 -18.54 -0.96
N ASN A 184 -11.72 -18.36 -0.51
CA ASN A 184 -11.25 -18.99 0.73
C ASN A 184 -11.09 -18.01 1.91
N GLY A 185 -11.01 -16.69 1.66
CA GLY A 185 -10.94 -15.67 2.73
C GLY A 185 -9.78 -15.86 3.72
N ARG A 186 -8.66 -16.41 3.27
CA ARG A 186 -7.48 -16.72 4.11
C ARG A 186 -6.22 -16.70 3.26
N VAL A 187 -5.06 -16.61 3.90
CA VAL A 187 -3.77 -16.83 3.23
C VAL A 187 -3.69 -18.25 2.62
N PRO A 188 -3.06 -18.43 1.45
CA PRO A 188 -2.83 -19.74 0.85
C PRO A 188 -2.11 -20.71 1.78
N ASP A 189 -2.40 -22.01 1.68
CA ASP A 189 -1.78 -23.04 2.53
C ASP A 189 -0.24 -23.05 2.38
N LEU A 190 0.24 -22.92 1.14
CA LEU A 190 1.67 -22.85 0.82
C LEU A 190 2.36 -21.62 1.44
N ALA A 191 1.62 -20.55 1.72
CA ALA A 191 2.12 -19.34 2.36
C ALA A 191 1.78 -19.25 3.86
N ASN A 192 1.10 -20.27 4.39
CA ASN A 192 0.68 -20.36 5.78
C ASN A 192 1.77 -20.99 6.66
N GLU A 193 2.48 -21.99 6.13
CA GLU A 193 3.66 -22.60 6.75
C GLU A 193 4.91 -21.87 6.27
N GLY A 194 5.38 -20.88 7.04
CA GLY A 194 6.65 -20.22 6.69
C GLY A 194 7.07 -19.02 7.52
N VAL A 195 6.20 -18.36 8.29
CA VAL A 195 6.63 -17.15 9.02
C VAL A 195 5.78 -16.98 10.27
N GLY A 196 6.39 -17.24 11.45
CA GLY A 196 5.71 -17.11 12.74
C GLY A 196 5.92 -18.23 13.76
N THR A 197 7.05 -18.95 13.77
CA THR A 197 7.52 -19.47 15.07
C THR A 197 8.25 -18.32 15.74
N GLU A 198 7.74 -17.83 16.87
CA GLU A 198 8.53 -17.07 17.83
C GLU A 198 9.92 -17.71 17.94
N ASN A 199 10.98 -16.92 17.78
CA ASN A 199 12.33 -17.46 17.93
C ASN A 199 12.57 -17.69 19.43
N THR A 200 12.23 -18.87 19.93
CA THR A 200 12.34 -19.23 21.36
C THR A 200 13.68 -19.88 21.73
N TRP A 201 14.67 -19.86 20.84
CA TRP A 201 15.96 -20.53 21.07
C TRP A 201 17.03 -19.53 21.51
N ALA A 202 17.72 -19.87 22.60
CA ALA A 202 18.70 -19.02 23.27
C ALA A 202 20.10 -19.04 22.62
N ASP A 203 20.32 -19.90 21.63
CA ASP A 203 21.61 -20.11 20.97
C ASP A 203 21.41 -20.29 19.45
N ASP A 204 21.32 -19.20 18.69
CA ASP A 204 21.51 -19.25 17.23
C ASP A 204 22.55 -18.20 16.81
N ALA A 205 23.80 -18.65 16.77
CA ALA A 205 24.93 -17.91 16.21
C ALA A 205 24.99 -17.99 14.66
N GLU A 206 23.98 -18.61 14.03
CA GLU A 206 23.83 -18.66 12.57
C GLU A 206 22.66 -17.79 12.13
N GLN A 207 22.81 -16.47 12.25
CA GLN A 207 22.07 -15.59 11.34
C GLN A 207 22.66 -15.82 9.94
N GLU A 208 22.01 -16.69 9.14
CA GLU A 208 22.19 -16.65 7.69
C GLU A 208 22.03 -15.19 7.25
N GLU A 209 22.94 -14.71 6.40
CA GLU A 209 22.93 -13.36 5.83
C GLU A 209 21.64 -13.14 4.99
N TYR A 210 20.53 -12.84 5.67
CA TYR A 210 19.30 -12.41 5.02
C TYR A 210 19.52 -11.00 4.46
N LYS A 211 19.27 -10.84 3.17
CA LYS A 211 19.57 -9.62 2.43
C LYS A 211 18.52 -8.54 2.69
N ASN A 212 19.00 -7.31 2.88
CA ASN A 212 18.21 -6.11 3.20
C ASN A 212 17.26 -5.70 2.05
N PHE A 213 15.96 -5.70 2.31
CA PHE A 213 14.92 -4.96 1.59
C PHE A 213 14.73 -3.55 2.20
N GLY A 214 15.70 -2.66 1.96
CA GLY A 214 15.73 -1.35 2.62
C GLY A 214 16.21 -1.50 4.06
N ASN A 215 15.44 -1.02 5.05
CA ASN A 215 15.74 -1.32 6.46
C ASN A 215 15.34 -2.75 6.84
N ALA A 216 14.45 -3.41 6.08
CA ALA A 216 13.88 -4.70 6.45
C ALA A 216 14.45 -5.87 5.65
N ILE A 217 14.88 -6.94 6.29
CA ILE A 217 15.28 -8.21 5.70
C ILE A 217 14.11 -9.20 5.54
N GLY A 218 12.89 -8.83 5.96
CA GLY A 218 11.70 -9.70 5.97
C GLY A 218 10.39 -8.98 5.66
N THR A 219 9.30 -9.75 5.60
CA THR A 219 7.94 -9.25 5.34
C THR A 219 7.17 -9.07 6.64
N SER A 220 6.46 -7.95 6.79
CA SER A 220 5.56 -7.70 7.93
C SER A 220 4.09 -7.66 7.51
N ARG A 221 3.25 -8.46 8.16
CA ARG A 221 1.78 -8.52 8.06
C ARG A 221 1.19 -8.37 9.45
N TRP A 222 0.38 -7.34 9.68
CA TRP A 222 -0.20 -7.03 10.99
C TRP A 222 0.81 -6.89 12.15
N PRO A 223 1.88 -6.07 11.99
CA PRO A 223 2.81 -5.76 13.08
C PRO A 223 2.12 -4.97 14.21
N ASP A 224 2.57 -5.18 15.45
CA ASP A 224 2.12 -4.37 16.59
C ASP A 224 2.70 -2.95 16.52
N GLU A 225 2.15 -2.00 17.29
CA GLU A 225 2.44 -0.55 17.13
C GLU A 225 3.94 -0.20 17.24
N GLU A 226 4.69 -0.92 18.07
CA GLU A 226 6.14 -0.75 18.23
C GLU A 226 6.95 -1.20 16.99
N ASP A 227 6.41 -2.17 16.24
CA ASP A 227 7.03 -2.77 15.05
C ASP A 227 6.60 -2.12 13.74
N GLN A 228 5.82 -1.04 13.79
CA GLN A 228 5.35 -0.32 12.60
C GLN A 228 6.35 0.71 12.09
N LYS A 229 7.43 0.97 12.84
CA LYS A 229 8.46 1.92 12.43
C LYS A 229 9.50 1.22 11.56
N PRO A 230 9.92 1.79 10.42
CA PRO A 230 10.98 1.21 9.58
C PRO A 230 12.32 0.97 10.28
N THR A 231 12.56 1.60 11.43
CA THR A 231 13.78 1.43 12.25
C THR A 231 13.64 0.36 13.35
N SER A 232 12.43 -0.09 13.65
CA SER A 232 12.17 -1.10 14.69
C SER A 232 12.76 -2.47 14.31
N GLU A 233 13.15 -3.27 15.29
CA GLU A 233 13.65 -4.62 15.03
C GLU A 233 12.58 -5.49 14.34
N GLY A 234 11.33 -5.49 14.83
CA GLY A 234 10.27 -6.30 14.22
C GLY A 234 9.93 -5.88 12.79
N TRP A 235 9.88 -4.59 12.47
CA TRP A 235 9.74 -4.17 11.05
C TRP A 235 10.88 -4.72 10.21
N ARG A 236 12.10 -4.63 10.73
CA ARG A 236 13.29 -5.00 9.98
C ARG A 236 13.37 -6.51 9.76
N HIS A 237 13.09 -7.33 10.75
CA HIS A 237 13.16 -8.78 10.63
C HIS A 237 11.88 -9.42 10.06
N GLY A 238 10.79 -8.65 9.97
CA GLY A 238 9.50 -9.11 9.48
C GLY A 238 8.63 -9.71 10.59
N VAL A 239 7.41 -9.18 10.76
CA VAL A 239 6.42 -9.70 11.71
C VAL A 239 5.22 -10.22 10.94
N VAL A 240 4.94 -11.52 10.97
CA VAL A 240 3.80 -12.10 10.25
C VAL A 240 2.76 -12.66 11.21
N ASN A 241 1.56 -12.08 11.19
CA ASN A 241 0.41 -12.59 11.94
C ASN A 241 -0.72 -13.04 10.99
N ASN A 242 -0.59 -14.25 10.45
CA ASN A 242 -1.58 -14.85 9.55
C ASN A 242 -2.96 -15.05 10.22
N ARG A 243 -3.01 -15.16 11.55
CA ARG A 243 -4.28 -15.24 12.29
C ARG A 243 -5.05 -13.93 12.20
N LYS A 244 -4.40 -12.78 12.42
CA LYS A 244 -5.02 -11.46 12.23
C LYS A 244 -5.45 -11.23 10.78
N VAL A 245 -4.71 -11.75 9.79
CA VAL A 245 -5.17 -11.76 8.39
C VAL A 245 -6.47 -12.53 8.25
N ALA A 246 -6.53 -13.78 8.71
CA ALA A 246 -7.76 -14.58 8.64
C ALA A 246 -8.93 -13.94 9.41
N ASP A 247 -8.67 -13.34 10.57
CA ASP A 247 -9.67 -12.59 11.34
C ASP A 247 -10.15 -11.37 10.55
N ALA A 248 -9.28 -10.61 9.86
CA ALA A 248 -9.69 -9.47 9.03
C ALA A 248 -10.61 -9.89 7.88
N PHE A 249 -10.27 -10.96 7.16
CA PHE A 249 -11.11 -11.51 6.10
C PHE A 249 -12.47 -12.05 6.59
N SER A 250 -12.56 -12.45 7.86
CA SER A 250 -13.77 -13.02 8.47
C SER A 250 -14.53 -12.06 9.42
N SER A 251 -13.97 -10.88 9.70
CA SER A 251 -14.47 -9.91 10.69
C SER A 251 -15.82 -9.28 10.31
N HIS A 252 -16.13 -9.25 9.02
CA HIS A 252 -17.40 -8.77 8.49
C HIS A 252 -18.46 -9.85 8.68
N MET A 253 -19.73 -9.47 8.88
CA MET A 253 -20.83 -10.44 8.74
C MET A 253 -20.78 -11.08 7.35
N GLY A 254 -20.11 -12.24 7.24
CA GLY A 254 -19.87 -12.93 5.99
C GLY A 254 -21.19 -13.15 5.24
N TYR A 255 -21.15 -12.93 3.93
CA TYR A 255 -22.32 -12.93 3.06
C TYR A 255 -22.97 -14.33 2.96
N ASN A 256 -22.32 -15.43 3.36
CA ASN A 256 -22.95 -16.75 3.52
C ASN A 256 -22.25 -17.68 4.54
N GLU A 257 -22.89 -18.83 4.82
CA GLU A 257 -22.37 -19.92 5.70
C GLU A 257 -21.32 -20.82 5.01
N LYS A 258 -21.00 -20.57 3.73
CA LYS A 258 -20.10 -21.40 2.91
C LYS A 258 -18.64 -20.89 2.92
N ASN A 259 -18.26 -20.10 3.92
CA ASN A 259 -16.94 -19.43 4.02
C ASN A 259 -16.59 -18.46 2.87
N HIS A 260 -17.55 -18.05 2.03
CA HIS A 260 -17.28 -16.97 1.08
C HIS A 260 -17.20 -15.64 1.86
N GLY A 261 -16.02 -15.01 1.82
CA GLY A 261 -15.79 -13.71 2.44
C GLY A 261 -16.53 -12.57 1.73
N ALA A 262 -16.42 -11.36 2.28
CA ALA A 262 -17.04 -10.17 1.69
C ALA A 262 -16.66 -9.95 0.20
N SER A 263 -15.42 -10.31 -0.11
CA SER A 263 -14.83 -10.31 -1.43
C SER A 263 -15.63 -11.04 -2.52
N ALA A 264 -16.31 -12.15 -2.21
CA ALA A 264 -16.99 -12.96 -3.22
C ALA A 264 -18.10 -12.19 -3.91
N GLU A 265 -18.97 -11.57 -3.12
CA GLU A 265 -20.09 -10.78 -3.64
C GLU A 265 -19.59 -9.55 -4.40
N MET A 266 -18.51 -8.90 -3.92
CA MET A 266 -17.89 -7.76 -4.61
C MET A 266 -17.38 -8.16 -6.00
N VAL A 267 -16.67 -9.29 -6.12
CA VAL A 267 -16.20 -9.84 -7.40
C VAL A 267 -17.36 -10.25 -8.29
N TYR A 268 -18.40 -10.85 -7.71
CA TYR A 268 -19.61 -11.23 -8.44
C TYR A 268 -20.29 -10.02 -9.08
N ARG A 269 -20.51 -8.95 -8.32
CA ARG A 269 -21.08 -7.70 -8.84
C ARG A 269 -20.18 -7.08 -9.91
N LEU A 270 -18.86 -7.07 -9.69
CA LEU A 270 -17.89 -6.51 -10.64
C LEU A 270 -17.96 -7.22 -12.01
N LEU A 271 -18.17 -8.53 -12.01
CA LEU A 271 -18.23 -9.35 -13.23
C LEU A 271 -19.63 -9.43 -13.86
N THR A 272 -20.68 -8.97 -13.18
CA THR A 272 -22.07 -9.14 -13.66
C THR A 272 -22.84 -7.85 -13.87
N ILE A 273 -22.45 -6.74 -13.22
CA ILE A 273 -23.05 -5.42 -13.50
C ILE A 273 -22.49 -4.91 -14.84
N PRO A 274 -23.35 -4.51 -15.80
CA PRO A 274 -22.89 -3.90 -17.03
C PRO A 274 -22.15 -2.58 -16.76
N MET A 275 -20.89 -2.48 -17.19
CA MET A 275 -20.07 -1.28 -16.99
C MET A 275 -19.06 -1.09 -18.14
N ASP A 276 -18.52 0.12 -18.30
CA ASP A 276 -17.44 0.41 -19.23
C ASP A 276 -16.06 0.12 -18.60
N PHE A 277 -15.02 0.00 -19.44
CA PHE A 277 -13.66 -0.30 -18.97
C PHE A 277 -13.16 0.74 -17.96
N THR A 278 -13.46 2.02 -18.20
CA THR A 278 -12.98 3.12 -17.34
C THR A 278 -13.60 3.10 -15.95
N THR A 279 -14.88 2.69 -15.85
CA THR A 279 -15.57 2.40 -14.59
C THR A 279 -14.98 1.18 -13.89
N PHE A 280 -14.74 0.09 -14.64
CA PHE A 280 -14.17 -1.14 -14.10
C PHE A 280 -12.77 -0.93 -13.52
N ALA A 281 -11.91 -0.17 -14.19
CA ALA A 281 -10.46 -0.25 -14.02
C ALA A 281 -9.88 0.48 -12.80
N SER A 282 -10.57 1.46 -12.23
CA SER A 282 -9.95 2.43 -11.32
C SER A 282 -10.91 2.94 -10.24
N THR A 283 -10.38 3.34 -9.08
CA THR A 283 -11.18 4.06 -8.08
C THR A 283 -11.50 5.50 -8.48
N ASN A 284 -10.82 6.06 -9.47
CA ASN A 284 -11.04 7.44 -9.88
C ASN A 284 -12.39 7.59 -10.62
N PRO A 285 -13.29 8.48 -10.18
CA PRO A 285 -14.53 8.74 -10.90
C PRO A 285 -14.30 9.08 -12.38
N THR A 286 -15.17 8.56 -13.24
CA THR A 286 -15.17 8.84 -14.68
C THR A 286 -15.75 10.21 -15.00
N SER A 287 -16.58 10.77 -14.13
CA SER A 287 -17.16 12.12 -14.24
C SER A 287 -17.62 12.66 -12.88
N LYS A 288 -17.97 13.95 -12.84
CA LYS A 288 -18.53 14.57 -11.62
C LYS A 288 -19.96 14.13 -11.32
N ASP A 289 -20.73 13.78 -12.36
CA ASP A 289 -22.12 13.34 -12.28
C ASP A 289 -22.24 11.82 -12.34
N GLN A 290 -21.15 11.11 -11.98
CA GLN A 290 -21.09 9.66 -11.94
C GLN A 290 -22.23 9.10 -11.09
N LYS A 291 -22.87 8.04 -11.59
CA LYS A 291 -23.99 7.39 -10.88
C LYS A 291 -23.48 6.39 -9.85
N VAL A 292 -24.34 6.02 -8.91
CA VAL A 292 -23.97 5.10 -7.81
C VAL A 292 -23.58 3.70 -8.30
N ASP A 293 -24.16 3.22 -9.41
CA ASP A 293 -23.81 1.93 -10.03
C ASP A 293 -22.44 1.95 -10.73
N GLU A 294 -21.92 3.13 -11.02
CA GLU A 294 -20.60 3.33 -11.63
C GLU A 294 -19.48 3.47 -10.56
N ASP A 295 -19.81 3.38 -9.26
CA ASP A 295 -18.83 3.46 -8.17
C ASP A 295 -18.18 2.11 -7.83
N LEU A 296 -18.59 1.03 -8.51
CA LEU A 296 -17.99 -0.32 -8.40
C LEU A 296 -16.82 -0.50 -9.37
N ASN A 297 -15.64 -0.83 -8.86
CA ASN A 297 -14.42 -1.00 -9.66
C ASN A 297 -13.51 -2.12 -9.11
N ILE A 298 -12.55 -2.60 -9.89
CA ILE A 298 -11.61 -3.64 -9.45
C ILE A 298 -10.60 -3.13 -8.41
N GLU A 299 -10.21 -1.86 -8.52
CA GLU A 299 -9.12 -1.29 -7.72
C GLU A 299 -9.51 -1.15 -6.24
N TYR A 300 -10.75 -0.79 -5.90
CA TYR A 300 -11.16 -0.73 -4.49
C TYR A 300 -11.23 -2.13 -3.86
N ILE A 301 -11.62 -3.15 -4.64
CA ILE A 301 -11.60 -4.54 -4.16
C ILE A 301 -10.16 -4.95 -3.87
N HIS A 302 -9.24 -4.68 -4.81
CA HIS A 302 -7.80 -4.85 -4.62
C HIS A 302 -7.30 -4.15 -3.35
N ASN A 303 -7.68 -2.89 -3.14
CA ASN A 303 -7.25 -2.10 -1.98
C ASN A 303 -7.68 -2.76 -0.67
N ASN A 304 -8.90 -3.27 -0.59
CA ASN A 304 -9.36 -3.99 0.60
C ASN A 304 -8.51 -5.23 0.91
N ILE A 305 -8.09 -5.97 -0.11
CA ILE A 305 -7.23 -7.15 0.08
C ILE A 305 -5.84 -6.77 0.58
N HIS A 306 -5.27 -5.67 0.06
CA HIS A 306 -4.05 -5.08 0.62
C HIS A 306 -4.21 -4.73 2.11
N GLY A 307 -5.29 -4.02 2.45
CA GLY A 307 -5.62 -3.65 3.82
C GLY A 307 -5.80 -4.85 4.75
N TRP A 308 -6.62 -5.84 4.38
CA TRP A 308 -6.87 -7.03 5.20
C TRP A 308 -5.64 -7.92 5.36
N THR A 309 -4.72 -7.90 4.40
CA THR A 309 -3.48 -8.70 4.46
C THR A 309 -2.40 -8.02 5.28
N GLY A 310 -2.23 -6.71 5.15
CA GLY A 310 -1.09 -6.01 5.75
C GLY A 310 -1.43 -5.14 6.95
N ASP A 311 -2.58 -4.47 6.95
CA ASP A 311 -2.89 -3.31 7.80
C ASP A 311 -1.72 -2.31 7.83
N ALA A 312 -1.06 -2.10 8.98
CA ALA A 312 0.12 -1.25 9.06
C ALA A 312 1.43 -1.88 8.52
N GLY A 313 1.38 -3.16 8.11
CA GLY A 313 2.49 -3.90 7.51
C GLY A 313 2.72 -3.60 6.03
N HIS A 314 3.60 -4.38 5.41
CA HIS A 314 4.05 -4.19 4.02
C HIS A 314 2.89 -4.22 3.04
N MET A 315 2.08 -5.28 3.03
CA MET A 315 0.93 -5.42 2.12
C MET A 315 -0.09 -4.28 2.23
N GLY A 316 -0.19 -3.58 3.35
CA GLY A 316 -1.12 -2.47 3.53
C GLY A 316 -0.57 -1.12 3.09
N ASN A 317 0.70 -1.07 2.65
CA ASN A 317 1.41 0.17 2.36
C ASN A 317 2.00 0.17 0.93
N VAL A 318 1.45 1.02 0.05
CA VAL A 318 1.78 1.08 -1.39
C VAL A 318 3.29 1.03 -1.70
N PRO A 319 4.17 1.83 -1.06
CA PRO A 319 5.58 1.88 -1.44
C PRO A 319 6.32 0.55 -1.21
N VAL A 320 5.80 -0.33 -0.34
CA VAL A 320 6.52 -1.54 0.10
C VAL A 320 5.68 -2.82 0.00
N ALA A 321 4.46 -2.77 -0.52
CA ALA A 321 3.57 -3.93 -0.61
C ALA A 321 4.15 -5.07 -1.45
N SER A 322 4.84 -4.76 -2.54
CA SER A 322 5.46 -5.72 -3.46
C SER A 322 6.61 -6.54 -2.87
N PHE A 323 7.14 -6.15 -1.71
CA PHE A 323 8.15 -6.95 -1.01
C PHE A 323 7.54 -8.18 -0.33
N ASP A 324 6.25 -8.17 -0.01
CA ASP A 324 5.56 -9.37 0.48
C ASP A 324 5.28 -10.35 -0.68
N PRO A 325 5.72 -11.63 -0.60
CA PRO A 325 5.44 -12.61 -1.67
C PRO A 325 3.94 -12.80 -1.99
N LEU A 326 3.03 -12.52 -1.05
CA LEU A 326 1.58 -12.57 -1.30
C LEU A 326 1.11 -11.52 -2.32
N PHE A 327 1.86 -10.42 -2.49
CA PHE A 327 1.58 -9.41 -3.52
C PHE A 327 1.43 -10.04 -4.90
N TRP A 328 2.38 -10.90 -5.28
CA TRP A 328 2.40 -11.50 -6.61
C TRP A 328 1.23 -12.44 -6.84
N LEU A 329 0.84 -13.21 -5.82
CA LEU A 329 -0.32 -14.10 -5.88
C LEU A 329 -1.64 -13.31 -5.90
N HIS A 330 -1.69 -12.19 -5.16
CA HIS A 330 -2.82 -11.27 -5.15
C HIS A 330 -3.01 -10.62 -6.53
N HIS A 331 -1.96 -10.01 -7.08
CA HIS A 331 -2.00 -9.36 -8.41
C HIS A 331 -2.20 -10.37 -9.54
N CYS A 332 -1.76 -11.63 -9.37
CA CYS A 332 -2.11 -12.70 -10.30
C CYS A 332 -3.62 -12.99 -10.32
N ASN A 333 -4.33 -12.87 -9.17
CA ASN A 333 -5.79 -12.98 -9.15
C ASN A 333 -6.49 -11.70 -9.66
N ILE A 334 -5.92 -10.51 -9.42
CA ILE A 334 -6.42 -9.27 -10.04
C ILE A 334 -6.34 -9.35 -11.57
N ASP A 335 -5.21 -9.86 -12.10
CA ASP A 335 -5.06 -10.10 -13.53
C ASP A 335 -6.06 -11.14 -14.06
N ARG A 336 -6.34 -12.20 -13.28
CA ARG A 336 -7.40 -13.16 -13.58
C ARG A 336 -8.77 -12.51 -13.67
N ILE A 337 -9.16 -11.72 -12.67
CA ILE A 337 -10.45 -11.02 -12.65
C ILE A 337 -10.56 -10.07 -13.84
N PHE A 338 -9.48 -9.36 -14.18
CA PHE A 338 -9.43 -8.52 -15.37
C PHE A 338 -9.62 -9.34 -16.66
N ALA A 339 -8.92 -10.47 -16.82
CA ALA A 339 -9.08 -11.34 -17.97
C ALA A 339 -10.50 -11.94 -18.09
N LEU A 340 -11.14 -12.28 -16.96
CA LEU A 340 -12.54 -12.71 -16.93
C LEU A 340 -13.48 -11.59 -17.40
N TRP A 341 -13.28 -10.37 -16.90
CA TRP A 341 -14.08 -9.22 -17.32
C TRP A 341 -13.92 -8.92 -18.81
N GLN A 342 -12.69 -9.00 -19.33
CA GLN A 342 -12.42 -8.82 -20.78
C GLN A 342 -13.09 -9.90 -21.63
N ALA A 343 -13.14 -11.15 -21.15
CA ALA A 343 -13.81 -12.24 -21.87
C ALA A 343 -15.33 -12.04 -21.93
N LEU A 344 -15.93 -11.41 -20.92
CA LEU A 344 -17.35 -11.04 -20.89
C LEU A 344 -17.65 -9.73 -21.65
N ASN A 345 -16.65 -8.87 -21.82
CA ASN A 345 -16.78 -7.54 -22.43
C ASN A 345 -15.73 -7.33 -23.53
N PRO A 346 -15.67 -8.18 -24.57
CA PRO A 346 -14.56 -8.20 -25.53
C PRO A 346 -14.39 -6.88 -26.29
N ASP A 347 -15.46 -6.11 -26.48
CA ASP A 347 -15.45 -4.85 -27.24
C ASP A 347 -15.09 -3.61 -26.42
N LYS A 348 -14.94 -3.72 -25.09
CA LYS A 348 -14.73 -2.57 -24.20
C LYS A 348 -13.26 -2.47 -23.78
N PHE A 349 -12.51 -1.52 -24.33
CA PHE A 349 -11.09 -1.38 -23.99
C PHE A 349 -10.56 0.03 -24.25
N LEU A 350 -10.22 0.76 -23.18
CA LEU A 350 -9.71 2.14 -23.24
C LEU A 350 -10.60 3.12 -24.02
N ASP A 351 -11.90 2.85 -24.09
CA ASP A 351 -12.90 3.77 -24.62
C ASP A 351 -13.31 4.78 -23.54
N LYS A 352 -13.71 5.98 -23.95
CA LYS A 352 -14.28 7.02 -23.04
C LYS A 352 -13.34 7.42 -21.88
N ILE A 353 -12.05 7.60 -22.17
CA ILE A 353 -11.03 7.99 -21.17
C ILE A 353 -11.42 9.30 -20.49
N PRO A 354 -11.56 9.33 -19.14
CA PRO A 354 -11.87 10.55 -18.40
C PRO A 354 -10.76 11.61 -18.52
N PRO A 355 -11.07 12.90 -18.45
CA PRO A 355 -10.05 13.97 -18.50
C PRO A 355 -8.92 13.78 -17.48
N ASP A 356 -9.25 13.41 -16.24
CA ASP A 356 -8.28 13.20 -15.15
C ASP A 356 -7.38 11.96 -15.35
N ASN A 357 -7.67 11.15 -16.37
CA ASN A 357 -6.91 9.95 -16.75
C ASN A 357 -6.39 10.05 -18.19
N SER A 358 -6.49 11.22 -18.83
CA SER A 358 -6.12 11.40 -20.23
C SER A 358 -4.61 11.47 -20.45
N LYS A 359 -3.83 11.68 -19.38
CA LYS A 359 -2.38 11.83 -19.42
C LYS A 359 -1.71 11.10 -18.28
N ILE A 360 -0.48 10.65 -18.51
CA ILE A 360 0.43 10.13 -17.50
C ILE A 360 1.77 10.85 -17.58
N THR A 361 2.47 10.95 -16.46
CA THR A 361 3.88 11.34 -16.43
C THR A 361 4.75 10.12 -16.19
N ASP A 362 5.75 9.90 -17.03
CA ASP A 362 6.65 8.76 -16.92
C ASP A 362 7.80 9.00 -15.92
N SER A 363 8.66 8.00 -15.74
CA SER A 363 9.78 8.07 -14.78
C SER A 363 10.85 9.12 -15.11
N HIS A 364 10.85 9.65 -16.34
CA HIS A 364 11.70 10.76 -16.81
C HIS A 364 11.06 12.14 -16.66
N GLY A 365 9.79 12.19 -16.26
CA GLY A 365 9.00 13.41 -16.18
C GLY A 365 8.35 13.81 -17.51
N GLN A 366 8.32 12.92 -18.50
CA GLN A 366 7.67 13.16 -19.78
C GLN A 366 6.18 12.83 -19.69
N GLU A 367 5.34 13.71 -20.21
CA GLU A 367 3.91 13.45 -20.31
C GLU A 367 3.56 12.66 -21.58
N HIS A 368 2.65 11.70 -21.44
CA HIS A 368 2.12 10.88 -22.53
C HIS A 368 0.60 10.89 -22.49
N ASP A 369 -0.05 10.93 -23.66
CA ASP A 369 -1.48 10.71 -23.75
C ASP A 369 -1.82 9.24 -23.48
N VAL A 370 -2.92 9.01 -22.78
CA VAL A 370 -3.41 7.66 -22.48
C VAL A 370 -4.22 7.15 -23.67
N ASN A 371 -3.77 6.04 -24.25
CA ASN A 371 -4.37 5.35 -25.39
C ASN A 371 -3.78 3.93 -25.48
N LYS A 372 -4.13 3.20 -26.54
CA LYS A 372 -3.69 1.81 -26.76
C LYS A 372 -2.17 1.62 -26.91
N ASP A 373 -1.44 2.68 -27.26
CA ASP A 373 -0.01 2.71 -27.55
C ASP A 373 0.81 3.33 -26.39
N THR A 374 0.16 3.71 -25.28
CA THR A 374 0.84 4.29 -24.11
C THR A 374 1.93 3.35 -23.60
N PRO A 375 3.17 3.84 -23.37
CA PRO A 375 4.26 3.00 -22.90
C PRO A 375 4.04 2.56 -21.44
N LEU A 376 4.02 1.25 -21.20
CA LEU A 376 3.94 0.64 -19.88
C LEU A 376 5.36 0.47 -19.29
N GLN A 377 5.98 1.59 -18.89
CA GLN A 377 7.29 1.56 -18.25
C GLN A 377 7.27 0.75 -16.94
N PRO A 378 8.34 0.03 -16.58
CA PRO A 378 9.59 -0.11 -17.32
C PRO A 378 9.64 -1.37 -18.23
N PHE A 379 8.51 -1.99 -18.54
CA PHE A 379 8.47 -3.32 -19.15
C PHE A 379 8.77 -3.26 -20.65
N ARG A 380 9.97 -3.66 -21.06
CA ARG A 380 10.38 -3.68 -22.47
C ARG A 380 10.04 -5.01 -23.14
N ASN A 381 9.61 -4.97 -24.40
CA ASN A 381 9.19 -6.16 -25.14
C ASN A 381 10.11 -6.52 -26.33
N ASP A 382 11.09 -5.67 -26.65
CA ASP A 382 12.03 -5.94 -27.73
C ASP A 382 13.45 -5.40 -27.47
N PRO A 383 14.47 -5.93 -28.18
CA PRO A 383 15.86 -5.47 -28.03
C PRO A 383 16.11 -4.01 -28.43
N ARG A 384 15.15 -3.35 -29.10
CA ARG A 384 15.26 -1.92 -29.46
C ARG A 384 14.92 -1.02 -28.27
N GLY A 385 14.39 -1.60 -27.20
CA GLY A 385 14.00 -0.90 -25.98
C GLY A 385 12.57 -0.39 -26.01
N ASN A 386 11.71 -0.88 -26.92
CA ASN A 386 10.29 -0.50 -26.91
C ASN A 386 9.60 -1.09 -25.67
N TYR A 387 8.70 -0.32 -25.08
CA TYR A 387 7.89 -0.76 -23.95
C TYR A 387 6.67 -1.55 -24.43
N TRP A 388 6.17 -2.44 -23.56
CA TRP A 388 4.81 -2.96 -23.69
C TRP A 388 3.80 -1.81 -23.75
N THR A 389 2.70 -2.05 -24.45
CA THR A 389 1.59 -1.12 -24.57
C THR A 389 0.30 -1.80 -24.10
N PRO A 390 -0.75 -1.05 -23.75
CA PRO A 390 -2.06 -1.61 -23.44
C PRO A 390 -2.56 -2.61 -24.48
N ASP A 391 -2.42 -2.31 -25.78
CA ASP A 391 -2.83 -3.24 -26.85
C ASP A 391 -2.01 -4.53 -26.84
N GLY A 392 -0.67 -4.40 -26.66
CA GLY A 392 0.23 -5.55 -26.63
C GLY A 392 -0.03 -6.53 -25.49
N VAL A 393 -0.55 -6.04 -24.35
CA VAL A 393 -0.87 -6.87 -23.17
C VAL A 393 -2.37 -7.15 -23.02
N ARG A 394 -3.20 -6.77 -23.99
CA ARG A 394 -4.67 -6.91 -23.88
C ARG A 394 -5.12 -8.34 -23.68
N TYR A 395 -4.47 -9.31 -24.33
CA TYR A 395 -4.86 -10.72 -24.28
C TYR A 395 -3.77 -11.58 -23.65
N THR A 396 -4.09 -12.28 -22.56
CA THR A 396 -3.15 -13.11 -21.79
C THR A 396 -2.52 -14.22 -22.63
N VAL A 397 -3.26 -14.79 -23.58
CA VAL A 397 -2.76 -15.81 -24.52
C VAL A 397 -1.60 -15.30 -25.39
N ASN A 398 -1.55 -14.00 -25.69
CA ASN A 398 -0.42 -13.38 -26.41
C ASN A 398 0.82 -13.27 -25.53
N LEU A 399 0.66 -13.38 -24.22
CA LEU A 399 1.73 -13.39 -23.21
C LEU A 399 2.14 -14.82 -22.80
N GLY A 400 1.46 -15.84 -23.35
CA GLY A 400 1.80 -17.24 -23.14
C GLY A 400 1.20 -17.87 -21.88
N TYR A 401 0.12 -17.31 -21.34
CA TYR A 401 -0.63 -17.91 -20.23
C TYR A 401 -2.15 -17.65 -20.34
N THR A 402 -2.94 -18.42 -19.61
CA THR A 402 -4.38 -18.15 -19.39
C THR A 402 -4.82 -18.61 -17.99
N TYR A 403 -6.11 -18.56 -17.71
CA TYR A 403 -6.74 -18.99 -16.47
C TYR A 403 -7.66 -20.20 -16.70
N PRO A 404 -7.98 -21.01 -15.65
CA PRO A 404 -8.76 -22.23 -15.80
C PRO A 404 -10.09 -22.03 -16.53
N GLU A 405 -10.72 -20.88 -16.30
CA GLU A 405 -12.02 -20.50 -16.87
C GLU A 405 -11.95 -20.07 -18.35
N LEU A 406 -10.76 -19.73 -18.87
CA LEU A 406 -10.58 -19.01 -20.15
C LEU A 406 -9.91 -19.85 -21.25
N GLN A 407 -9.97 -21.17 -21.15
CA GLN A 407 -9.38 -22.10 -22.12
C GLN A 407 -10.26 -22.24 -23.37
N ARG A 408 -10.12 -21.30 -24.31
CA ARG A 408 -10.95 -21.24 -25.54
C ARG A 408 -10.80 -22.45 -26.47
N TRP A 409 -9.66 -23.14 -26.40
CA TRP A 409 -9.37 -24.34 -27.21
C TRP A 409 -10.05 -25.63 -26.74
N ASP A 410 -10.79 -25.59 -25.62
CA ASP A 410 -11.52 -26.77 -25.17
C ASP A 410 -12.50 -27.22 -26.26
N THR A 411 -12.45 -28.50 -26.59
CA THR A 411 -13.30 -29.14 -27.60
C THR A 411 -14.79 -28.91 -27.37
N LYS A 412 -15.23 -28.66 -26.13
CA LYS A 412 -16.63 -28.33 -25.84
C LYS A 412 -17.08 -27.01 -26.47
N TYR A 413 -16.17 -26.09 -26.78
CA TYR A 413 -16.45 -24.84 -27.49
C TYR A 413 -16.26 -24.93 -29.00
N SER A 414 -15.94 -26.12 -29.52
CA SER A 414 -15.79 -26.35 -30.95
C SER A 414 -17.13 -26.78 -31.55
N GLN A 415 -17.58 -26.07 -32.59
CA GLN A 415 -18.73 -26.44 -33.38
C GLN A 415 -18.42 -27.65 -34.29
N GLN A 416 -19.44 -28.25 -34.91
CA GLN A 416 -19.26 -29.43 -35.79
C GLN A 416 -18.32 -29.15 -36.98
N ASP A 417 -18.24 -27.89 -37.43
CA ASP A 417 -17.35 -27.43 -38.49
C ASP A 417 -15.96 -26.97 -37.97
N LYS A 418 -15.68 -27.20 -36.69
CA LYS A 418 -14.47 -26.80 -35.95
C LYS A 418 -14.33 -25.29 -35.68
N THR A 419 -15.37 -24.49 -35.89
CA THR A 419 -15.36 -23.07 -35.50
C THR A 419 -15.60 -22.90 -34.00
N PHE A 420 -15.11 -21.80 -33.42
CA PHE A 420 -15.33 -21.47 -31.99
C PHE A 420 -16.79 -21.05 -31.76
N ASN A 421 -17.41 -21.56 -30.68
CA ASN A 421 -18.74 -21.20 -30.24
C ASN A 421 -18.66 -20.18 -29.10
N GLU A 422 -18.70 -18.90 -29.46
CA GLU A 422 -18.59 -17.79 -28.50
C GLU A 422 -19.77 -17.72 -27.53
N THR A 423 -20.99 -18.00 -28.00
CA THR A 423 -22.19 -18.00 -27.14
C THR A 423 -22.06 -19.04 -26.03
N LEU A 424 -21.71 -20.28 -26.37
CA LEU A 424 -21.53 -21.35 -25.38
C LEU A 424 -20.37 -21.05 -24.42
N TYR A 425 -19.29 -20.44 -24.92
CA TYR A 425 -18.17 -20.02 -24.09
C TYR A 425 -18.58 -18.99 -23.04
N VAL A 426 -19.32 -17.95 -23.43
CA VAL A 426 -19.82 -16.92 -22.51
C VAL A 426 -20.86 -17.48 -21.53
N GLU A 427 -21.74 -18.37 -21.98
CA GLU A 427 -22.72 -19.07 -21.13
C GLU A 427 -22.03 -19.93 -20.05
N ASP A 428 -21.01 -20.72 -20.42
CA ASP A 428 -20.27 -21.54 -19.46
C ASP A 428 -19.42 -20.69 -18.51
N LEU A 429 -18.81 -19.61 -19.00
CA LEU A 429 -18.09 -18.65 -18.16
C LEU A 429 -19.03 -17.98 -17.15
N THR A 430 -20.22 -17.55 -17.60
CA THR A 430 -21.26 -16.98 -16.73
C THR A 430 -21.71 -17.98 -15.67
N ALA A 431 -21.90 -19.24 -16.05
CA ALA A 431 -22.23 -20.31 -15.11
C ALA A 431 -21.14 -20.57 -14.07
N GLN A 432 -19.87 -20.50 -14.45
CA GLN A 432 -18.74 -20.61 -13.52
C GLN A 432 -18.73 -19.44 -12.54
N ILE A 433 -18.88 -18.20 -13.00
CA ILE A 433 -18.92 -16.99 -12.14
C ILE A 433 -20.10 -17.04 -11.16
N ASN A 434 -21.29 -17.40 -11.65
CA ASN A 434 -22.50 -17.58 -10.83
C ASN A 434 -22.29 -18.62 -9.71
N ARG A 435 -21.56 -19.70 -9.99
CA ARG A 435 -21.26 -20.76 -9.01
C ARG A 435 -20.16 -20.37 -8.02
N LEU A 436 -19.11 -19.72 -8.49
CA LEU A 436 -17.94 -19.37 -7.68
C LEU A 436 -18.24 -18.21 -6.72
N TYR A 437 -18.94 -17.18 -7.20
CA TYR A 437 -19.01 -15.89 -6.51
C TYR A 437 -20.44 -15.39 -6.24
N GLY A 438 -21.47 -15.98 -6.87
CA GLY A 438 -22.87 -15.54 -6.76
C GLY A 438 -23.51 -15.79 -5.39
N VAL A 439 -23.13 -15.02 -4.37
CA VAL A 439 -23.62 -15.19 -3.00
C VAL A 439 -25.08 -14.76 -2.89
N SER A 440 -25.44 -13.55 -3.33
CA SER A 440 -26.84 -13.09 -3.38
C SER A 440 -27.71 -14.06 -4.18
N ARG A 441 -27.23 -14.49 -5.36
CA ARG A 441 -27.93 -15.47 -6.21
C ARG A 441 -28.21 -16.76 -5.44
N SER A 442 -27.21 -17.30 -4.75
CA SER A 442 -27.33 -18.56 -4.00
C SER A 442 -28.28 -18.46 -2.82
N LEU A 443 -28.34 -17.31 -2.14
CA LEU A 443 -29.25 -17.09 -1.02
C LEU A 443 -30.70 -16.95 -1.48
N VAL A 444 -30.92 -16.21 -2.57
CA VAL A 444 -32.24 -15.92 -3.12
C VAL A 444 -32.85 -17.18 -3.74
N LEU A 445 -32.07 -17.92 -4.53
CA LEU A 445 -32.52 -19.14 -5.23
C LEU A 445 -32.39 -20.42 -4.38
N ASP A 446 -32.23 -20.32 -3.07
CA ASP A 446 -32.08 -21.50 -2.21
C ASP A 446 -33.39 -22.32 -2.18
N PRO A 447 -33.44 -23.53 -2.78
CA PRO A 447 -34.67 -24.31 -2.87
C PRO A 447 -35.15 -24.83 -1.51
N LYS A 448 -34.33 -24.75 -0.46
CA LYS A 448 -34.68 -25.18 0.89
C LYS A 448 -35.37 -24.11 1.71
N THR A 449 -35.27 -22.85 1.29
CA THR A 449 -35.83 -21.71 2.02
C THR A 449 -36.96 -21.10 1.18
N PRO A 450 -38.20 -21.01 1.68
CA PRO A 450 -39.25 -20.26 1.00
C PRO A 450 -38.81 -18.82 0.73
N ALA A 451 -39.17 -18.29 -0.44
CA ALA A 451 -38.90 -16.91 -0.78
C ALA A 451 -39.57 -15.98 0.25
N PRO A 452 -38.82 -15.10 0.94
CA PRO A 452 -39.40 -14.20 1.94
C PRO A 452 -40.25 -13.10 1.28
N ASP A 453 -41.14 -12.48 2.05
CA ASP A 453 -41.89 -11.31 1.61
C ASP A 453 -40.96 -10.22 1.06
N GLY A 454 -41.30 -9.66 -0.10
CA GLY A 454 -40.47 -8.72 -0.85
C GLY A 454 -39.67 -9.35 -2.01
N VAL A 455 -39.71 -10.68 -2.14
CA VAL A 455 -39.16 -11.42 -3.28
C VAL A 455 -40.30 -11.82 -4.24
N GLU A 456 -40.13 -11.52 -5.52
CA GLU A 456 -41.13 -11.78 -6.57
C GLU A 456 -40.69 -12.96 -7.45
N HIS A 457 -41.61 -13.89 -7.74
CA HIS A 457 -41.37 -14.93 -8.73
C HIS A 457 -41.48 -14.36 -10.15
N ILE A 458 -40.49 -14.66 -10.98
CA ILE A 458 -40.47 -14.31 -12.41
C ILE A 458 -40.27 -15.58 -13.24
N ASP A 459 -40.44 -15.48 -14.56
CA ASP A 459 -40.16 -16.61 -15.44
C ASP A 459 -38.70 -17.06 -15.32
N GLY A 460 -38.50 -18.33 -14.96
CA GLY A 460 -37.17 -18.93 -14.77
C GLY A 460 -36.32 -18.36 -13.62
N GLY A 461 -36.89 -17.65 -12.65
CA GLY A 461 -36.10 -17.03 -11.59
C GLY A 461 -36.87 -16.25 -10.52
N LEU A 462 -36.13 -15.42 -9.78
CA LEU A 462 -36.65 -14.53 -8.73
C LEU A 462 -36.15 -13.09 -8.93
N LYS A 463 -37.01 -12.12 -8.61
CA LYS A 463 -36.71 -10.69 -8.57
C LYS A 463 -36.71 -10.19 -7.14
N ILE A 464 -35.75 -9.33 -6.79
CA ILE A 464 -35.64 -8.68 -5.47
C ILE A 464 -35.36 -7.18 -5.61
N THR A 465 -35.66 -6.41 -4.58
CA THR A 465 -35.02 -5.10 -4.39
C THR A 465 -33.66 -5.31 -3.74
N ASP A 466 -32.61 -4.97 -4.48
CA ASP A 466 -31.22 -5.06 -4.06
C ASP A 466 -30.79 -3.70 -3.48
N PHE A 467 -29.98 -3.73 -2.42
CA PHE A 467 -29.52 -2.52 -1.70
C PHE A 467 -28.00 -2.50 -1.60
N GLY A 468 -27.44 -1.29 -1.62
CA GLY A 468 -26.01 -1.06 -1.45
C GLY A 468 -25.67 0.36 -1.05
N PHE A 469 -24.40 0.61 -0.76
CA PHE A 469 -23.85 1.94 -0.47
C PHE A 469 -22.74 2.28 -1.46
N SER A 470 -22.90 3.38 -2.18
CA SER A 470 -21.81 4.07 -2.86
C SER A 470 -21.03 4.91 -1.85
N ILE A 471 -19.70 4.92 -1.98
CA ILE A 471 -18.78 5.63 -1.10
C ILE A 471 -17.83 6.44 -1.97
N ARG A 472 -17.71 7.74 -1.72
CA ARG A 472 -16.79 8.63 -2.43
C ARG A 472 -15.99 9.46 -1.44
N PHE A 473 -14.69 9.56 -1.62
CA PHE A 473 -13.80 10.27 -0.69
C PHE A 473 -12.55 10.80 -1.36
N LEU A 474 -11.91 11.81 -0.78
CA LEU A 474 -10.61 12.31 -1.24
C LEU A 474 -9.49 11.29 -0.98
N LYS A 475 -8.84 10.77 -2.03
CA LYS A 475 -7.78 9.75 -1.94
C LYS A 475 -6.60 10.21 -1.09
N TYR A 476 -6.20 11.47 -1.25
CA TYR A 476 -5.04 12.06 -0.55
C TYR A 476 -5.42 12.88 0.69
N ALA A 477 -6.60 12.63 1.27
CA ALA A 477 -6.92 13.13 2.60
C ALA A 477 -5.83 12.71 3.61
N PHE A 478 -5.70 13.47 4.70
CA PHE A 478 -4.69 13.21 5.74
C PHE A 478 -3.24 13.11 5.24
N GLY A 479 -2.90 13.88 4.20
CA GLY A 479 -1.56 13.87 3.61
C GLY A 479 -1.22 12.59 2.85
N GLY A 480 -2.24 11.85 2.39
CA GLY A 480 -2.08 10.60 1.64
C GLY A 480 -1.87 9.37 2.51
N GLN A 481 -1.99 9.48 3.84
CA GLN A 481 -1.93 8.34 4.73
C GLN A 481 -3.16 7.44 4.55
N PRO A 482 -2.99 6.10 4.63
CA PRO A 482 -4.10 5.18 4.52
C PRO A 482 -5.07 5.28 5.71
N PHE A 483 -6.32 4.91 5.46
CA PHE A 483 -7.38 4.86 6.46
C PHE A 483 -8.49 3.90 5.99
N TRP A 484 -9.35 3.52 6.92
CA TRP A 484 -10.51 2.68 6.70
C TRP A 484 -11.79 3.51 6.79
N ILE A 485 -12.74 3.26 5.89
CA ILE A 485 -14.14 3.65 6.05
C ILE A 485 -14.91 2.36 6.37
N LYS A 486 -15.53 2.29 7.54
CA LYS A 486 -16.23 1.11 8.04
C LYS A 486 -17.72 1.35 8.05
N LEU A 487 -18.49 0.42 7.45
CA LEU A 487 -19.95 0.44 7.45
C LEU A 487 -20.51 -0.59 8.44
N TYR A 488 -21.55 -0.19 9.15
CA TYR A 488 -22.16 -0.96 10.21
C TYR A 488 -23.68 -0.98 10.11
N ILE A 489 -24.29 -2.05 10.62
CA ILE A 489 -25.72 -2.14 10.88
C ILE A 489 -25.92 -2.59 12.33
N ALA A 490 -26.46 -1.69 13.16
CA ALA A 490 -26.75 -1.95 14.56
C ALA A 490 -27.74 -3.12 14.72
N GLN A 491 -27.30 -4.18 15.41
CA GLN A 491 -28.13 -5.36 15.67
C GLN A 491 -29.23 -5.10 16.71
N GLU A 492 -28.98 -4.17 17.63
CA GLU A 492 -29.95 -3.68 18.60
C GLU A 492 -30.22 -2.18 18.40
N GLU A 493 -31.46 -1.76 18.67
CA GLU A 493 -31.86 -0.36 18.46
C GLU A 493 -31.12 0.54 19.46
N GLY A 494 -30.49 1.61 18.97
CA GLY A 494 -29.73 2.55 19.81
C GLY A 494 -28.40 2.06 20.35
N VAL A 495 -28.00 0.81 20.07
CA VAL A 495 -26.79 0.19 20.64
C VAL A 495 -25.78 -0.09 19.54
N GLN A 496 -24.61 0.55 19.65
CA GLN A 496 -23.46 0.28 18.78
C GLN A 496 -22.61 -0.83 19.37
N THR A 497 -22.46 -1.92 18.63
CA THR A 497 -21.57 -3.05 18.95
C THR A 497 -20.65 -3.30 17.75
N PRO A 498 -19.56 -2.52 17.60
CA PRO A 498 -18.77 -2.49 16.36
C PRO A 498 -18.33 -3.86 15.82
N ILE A 499 -18.02 -4.82 16.70
CA ILE A 499 -17.60 -6.17 16.30
C ILE A 499 -18.74 -6.93 15.60
N THR A 500 -19.97 -6.86 16.11
CA THR A 500 -21.11 -7.60 15.55
C THR A 500 -21.88 -6.81 14.50
N ASP A 501 -21.72 -5.50 14.50
CA ASP A 501 -22.43 -4.59 13.60
C ASP A 501 -21.66 -4.40 12.29
N LEU A 502 -20.35 -4.70 12.23
CA LEU A 502 -19.52 -4.48 11.05
C LEU A 502 -20.00 -5.33 9.87
N ILE A 503 -20.36 -4.67 8.77
CA ILE A 503 -20.86 -5.33 7.56
C ILE A 503 -19.87 -5.29 6.40
N ALA A 504 -19.10 -4.22 6.28
CA ALA A 504 -18.16 -4.03 5.18
C ALA A 504 -17.19 -2.88 5.49
N GLU A 505 -16.10 -2.85 4.76
CA GLU A 505 -15.02 -1.87 4.89
C GLU A 505 -14.56 -1.39 3.51
N VAL A 506 -14.02 -0.18 3.46
CA VAL A 506 -13.27 0.36 2.32
C VAL A 506 -11.92 0.85 2.81
N TYR A 507 -10.86 0.30 2.25
CA TYR A 507 -9.49 0.73 2.52
C TYR A 507 -9.02 1.76 1.50
N ASN A 508 -8.54 2.91 1.99
CA ASN A 508 -7.82 3.85 1.15
C ASN A 508 -6.35 3.41 1.03
N PHE A 509 -6.05 2.57 0.04
CA PHE A 509 -4.67 2.20 -0.30
C PHE A 509 -3.99 3.39 -1.00
N SER A 510 -3.26 4.15 -0.21
CA SER A 510 -2.64 5.42 -0.59
C SER A 510 -1.26 5.57 0.04
N GLN A 511 -0.45 6.47 -0.51
CA GLN A 511 0.84 6.86 0.03
C GLN A 511 0.98 8.38 0.13
N ARG A 512 1.94 8.82 0.94
CA ARG A 512 2.34 10.22 1.01
C ARG A 512 2.94 10.66 -0.34
N PRO A 513 2.50 11.80 -0.90
CA PRO A 513 3.12 12.36 -2.10
C PRO A 513 4.56 12.85 -1.89
N GLU A 514 4.88 13.26 -0.67
CA GLU A 514 6.15 13.85 -0.26
C GLU A 514 6.73 13.12 0.97
N LEU A 515 8.04 12.99 1.00
CA LEU A 515 8.83 12.48 2.11
C LEU A 515 10.00 13.44 2.34
N ASP A 516 10.21 13.90 3.58
CA ASP A 516 11.29 14.82 3.97
C ASP A 516 11.41 16.08 3.09
N GLY A 517 10.26 16.65 2.72
CA GLY A 517 10.17 17.86 1.88
C GLY A 517 10.41 17.62 0.38
N SER A 518 10.67 16.38 -0.04
CA SER A 518 10.87 15.99 -1.44
C SER A 518 9.68 15.22 -1.99
N THR A 519 9.25 15.54 -3.21
CA THR A 519 8.22 14.76 -3.92
C THR A 519 8.76 13.37 -4.24
N VAL A 520 8.15 12.35 -3.64
CA VAL A 520 8.49 10.93 -3.92
C VAL A 520 7.58 10.33 -4.99
N CYS A 521 6.41 10.93 -5.22
CA CYS A 521 5.46 10.50 -6.25
C CYS A 521 4.78 11.71 -6.90
N GLY A 522 5.18 12.04 -8.13
CA GLY A 522 4.61 13.15 -8.91
C GLY A 522 3.11 12.99 -9.18
N ASN A 523 2.67 11.79 -9.57
CA ASN A 523 1.25 11.47 -9.78
C ASN A 523 0.44 11.68 -8.51
N CYS A 524 0.98 11.29 -7.36
CA CYS A 524 0.32 11.43 -6.06
C CYS A 524 0.21 12.91 -5.67
N LYS A 525 1.25 13.69 -5.95
CA LYS A 525 1.26 15.14 -5.67
C LYS A 525 0.27 15.88 -6.55
N ASN A 526 0.22 15.53 -7.84
CA ASN A 526 -0.78 16.07 -8.76
C ASN A 526 -2.19 15.70 -8.29
N GLY A 527 -2.43 14.42 -8.01
CA GLY A 527 -3.72 13.93 -7.50
C GLY A 527 -4.18 14.62 -6.22
N GLN A 528 -3.26 14.91 -5.29
CA GLN A 528 -3.55 15.70 -4.10
C GLN A 528 -3.93 17.15 -4.45
N THR A 529 -3.22 17.76 -5.40
CA THR A 529 -3.44 19.14 -5.86
C THR A 529 -4.79 19.30 -6.54
N VAL A 530 -5.17 18.35 -7.40
CA VAL A 530 -6.47 18.35 -8.10
C VAL A 530 -7.62 17.75 -7.28
N LYS A 531 -7.35 17.33 -6.03
CA LYS A 531 -8.34 16.75 -5.11
C LYS A 531 -9.08 15.55 -5.71
N ILE A 532 -8.33 14.60 -6.26
CA ILE A 532 -8.89 13.38 -6.84
C ILE A 532 -9.75 12.63 -5.80
N LYS A 533 -10.94 12.21 -6.22
CA LYS A 533 -11.80 11.33 -5.42
C LYS A 533 -11.51 9.86 -5.74
N SER A 534 -11.88 8.99 -4.82
CA SER A 534 -11.91 7.54 -5.01
C SER A 534 -13.31 7.03 -4.68
N THR A 535 -13.75 6.01 -5.42
CA THR A 535 -15.08 5.42 -5.33
C THR A 535 -15.03 3.96 -4.92
N ALA A 536 -16.07 3.52 -4.21
CA ALA A 536 -16.34 2.14 -3.89
C ALA A 536 -17.86 1.90 -3.82
N TYR A 537 -18.28 0.66 -4.04
CA TYR A 537 -19.69 0.25 -3.94
C TYR A 537 -19.83 -1.03 -3.13
N ILE A 538 -20.60 -0.99 -2.04
CA ILE A 538 -20.80 -2.10 -1.13
C ILE A 538 -22.23 -2.64 -1.27
N PRO A 539 -22.43 -3.85 -1.83
CA PRO A 539 -23.72 -4.52 -1.78
C PRO A 539 -23.99 -5.03 -0.36
N ILE A 540 -25.22 -4.82 0.14
CA ILE A 540 -25.62 -5.22 1.50
C ILE A 540 -26.74 -6.25 1.53
N THR A 541 -27.35 -6.57 0.40
CA THR A 541 -28.45 -7.54 0.31
C THR A 541 -28.16 -8.90 0.94
N PRO A 542 -26.98 -9.54 0.74
CA PRO A 542 -26.73 -10.80 1.44
C PRO A 542 -26.67 -10.65 2.97
N VAL A 543 -26.25 -9.47 3.48
CA VAL A 543 -26.32 -9.16 4.92
C VAL A 543 -27.77 -9.03 5.38
N LEU A 544 -28.62 -8.33 4.62
CA LEU A 544 -30.05 -8.20 4.92
C LEU A 544 -30.74 -9.57 4.99
N TYR A 545 -30.45 -10.46 4.04
CA TYR A 545 -30.94 -11.85 4.07
C TYR A 545 -30.52 -12.59 5.34
N LYS A 546 -29.27 -12.42 5.77
CA LYS A 546 -28.75 -13.05 6.99
C LYS A 546 -29.43 -12.49 8.24
N LEU A 547 -29.62 -11.18 8.33
CA LEU A 547 -30.31 -10.51 9.44
C LEU A 547 -31.76 -10.98 9.55
N LEU A 548 -32.45 -11.12 8.41
CA LEU A 548 -33.80 -11.69 8.34
C LEU A 548 -33.80 -13.14 8.87
N LYS A 549 -32.92 -14.01 8.35
CA LYS A 549 -32.83 -15.42 8.78
C LYS A 549 -32.48 -15.57 10.27
N ALA A 550 -31.65 -14.68 10.81
CA ALA A 550 -31.26 -14.68 12.21
C ALA A 550 -32.36 -14.14 13.16
N GLY A 551 -33.51 -13.67 12.63
CA GLY A 551 -34.58 -13.09 13.44
C GLY A 551 -34.19 -11.77 14.12
N ARG A 552 -33.19 -11.06 13.59
CA ARG A 552 -32.64 -9.81 14.15
C ARG A 552 -33.52 -8.60 13.79
N LYS A 553 -34.82 -8.69 14.10
CA LYS A 553 -35.84 -7.64 13.98
C LYS A 553 -36.16 -7.14 12.56
N LEU A 554 -35.37 -7.45 11.54
CA LEU A 554 -35.78 -7.31 10.13
C LEU A 554 -36.85 -8.35 9.84
N LYS A 555 -38.07 -7.93 9.45
CA LYS A 555 -39.22 -8.84 9.31
C LYS A 555 -39.43 -9.38 7.91
N THR A 556 -39.16 -8.54 6.91
CA THR A 556 -39.36 -8.85 5.48
C THR A 556 -38.25 -8.19 4.67
N LEU A 557 -38.14 -8.53 3.38
CA LEU A 557 -37.29 -7.82 2.42
C LEU A 557 -38.10 -6.86 1.55
N THR A 558 -39.31 -6.50 1.98
CA THR A 558 -40.05 -5.43 1.31
C THR A 558 -39.26 -4.14 1.41
N ARG A 559 -39.31 -3.33 0.35
CA ARG A 559 -38.54 -2.09 0.25
C ARG A 559 -38.75 -1.16 1.45
N ASP A 560 -40.00 -0.95 1.86
CA ASP A 560 -40.33 -0.03 2.94
C ASP A 560 -39.80 -0.49 4.30
N GLU A 561 -39.88 -1.80 4.58
CA GLU A 561 -39.32 -2.39 5.80
C GLU A 561 -37.79 -2.25 5.82
N VAL A 562 -37.10 -2.57 4.71
CA VAL A 562 -35.64 -2.45 4.63
C VAL A 562 -35.18 -1.00 4.81
N LEU A 563 -35.82 -0.05 4.13
CA LEU A 563 -35.50 1.37 4.29
C LEU A 563 -35.75 1.85 5.72
N SER A 564 -36.87 1.43 6.32
CA SER A 564 -37.17 1.79 7.71
C SER A 564 -36.17 1.17 8.70
N PHE A 565 -35.74 -0.07 8.47
CA PHE A 565 -34.75 -0.76 9.27
C PHE A 565 -33.38 -0.08 9.18
N LEU A 566 -32.90 0.18 7.96
CA LEU A 566 -31.60 0.81 7.72
C LEU A 566 -31.53 2.23 8.25
N ARG A 567 -32.60 3.03 8.13
CA ARG A 567 -32.63 4.41 8.66
C ARG A 567 -32.33 4.48 10.16
N LYS A 568 -32.74 3.47 10.92
CA LYS A 568 -32.53 3.40 12.38
C LYS A 568 -31.22 2.73 12.79
N ARG A 569 -30.56 2.02 11.87
CA ARG A 569 -29.51 1.04 12.24
C ARG A 569 -28.23 1.16 11.44
N ALA A 570 -28.27 1.71 10.23
CA ALA A 570 -27.08 1.91 9.44
C ALA A 570 -26.26 3.08 10.01
N TYR A 571 -24.97 2.83 10.23
CA TYR A 571 -24.01 3.86 10.62
C TYR A 571 -22.63 3.57 10.05
N TRP A 572 -21.74 4.56 10.04
CA TRP A 572 -20.41 4.42 9.47
C TRP A 572 -19.38 5.22 10.27
N ARG A 573 -18.11 4.80 10.19
CA ARG A 573 -16.96 5.41 10.88
C ARG A 573 -15.72 5.45 9.99
N VAL A 574 -14.89 6.47 10.17
CA VAL A 574 -13.55 6.52 9.57
C VAL A 574 -12.53 6.16 10.63
N VAL A 575 -11.65 5.20 10.35
CA VAL A 575 -10.63 4.70 11.28
C VAL A 575 -9.25 4.88 10.66
N LYS A 576 -8.31 5.44 11.41
CA LYS A 576 -6.92 5.63 11.00
C LYS A 576 -5.99 5.23 12.14
N HIS A 577 -4.98 4.38 11.86
CA HIS A 577 -4.08 3.82 12.87
C HIS A 577 -4.83 3.20 14.07
N GLY A 578 -5.84 2.38 13.77
CA GLY A 578 -6.68 1.73 14.78
C GLY A 578 -7.63 2.66 15.56
N LYS A 579 -7.63 3.98 15.29
CA LYS A 579 -8.43 4.97 16.02
C LYS A 579 -9.54 5.54 15.15
N GLU A 580 -10.76 5.54 15.69
CA GLU A 580 -11.89 6.23 15.08
C GLU A 580 -11.63 7.75 15.05
N LEU A 581 -11.86 8.36 13.89
CA LEU A 581 -11.68 9.79 13.70
C LEU A 581 -12.92 10.55 14.17
N PRO A 582 -12.73 11.69 14.86
CA PRO A 582 -13.83 12.56 15.22
C PRO A 582 -14.38 13.28 13.98
N ARG A 583 -15.64 13.68 14.04
CA ARG A 583 -16.37 14.35 12.95
C ARG A 583 -15.59 15.45 12.23
N TYR A 584 -14.89 16.33 12.96
CA TYR A 584 -14.16 17.46 12.35
C TYR A 584 -12.93 17.02 11.52
N GLU A 585 -12.39 15.82 11.76
CA GLU A 585 -11.38 15.20 10.89
C GLU A 585 -12.06 14.54 9.68
N VAL A 586 -13.22 13.91 9.89
CA VAL A 586 -14.01 13.26 8.84
C VAL A 586 -14.47 14.26 7.76
N GLU A 587 -14.88 15.47 8.17
CA GLU A 587 -15.29 16.55 7.26
C GLU A 587 -14.16 16.94 6.27
N LYS A 588 -12.90 16.59 6.54
CA LYS A 588 -11.77 16.82 5.61
C LYS A 588 -11.71 15.83 4.45
N LEU A 589 -12.43 14.71 4.50
CA LEU A 589 -12.45 13.72 3.41
C LEU A 589 -13.37 14.12 2.26
N ASP A 590 -14.26 15.10 2.45
CA ASP A 590 -15.40 15.33 1.55
C ASP A 590 -16.14 14.02 1.28
N LEU A 591 -16.40 13.27 2.37
CA LEU A 591 -16.93 11.91 2.34
C LEU A 591 -18.42 11.92 1.98
N GLU A 592 -18.75 11.20 0.92
CA GLU A 592 -20.12 10.93 0.50
C GLU A 592 -20.42 9.45 0.73
N ILE A 593 -21.43 9.15 1.56
CA ILE A 593 -22.00 7.81 1.69
C ILE A 593 -23.41 7.88 1.12
N ILE A 594 -23.63 7.23 -0.01
CA ILE A 594 -24.88 7.30 -0.77
C ILE A 594 -25.54 5.94 -0.75
N GLY A 595 -26.65 5.81 -0.02
CA GLY A 595 -27.51 4.64 -0.09
C GLY A 595 -28.04 4.47 -1.51
N SER A 596 -28.25 3.23 -1.93
CA SER A 596 -28.77 2.92 -3.26
C SER A 596 -29.65 1.70 -3.22
N SER A 597 -30.54 1.61 -4.21
CA SER A 597 -31.26 0.38 -4.49
C SER A 597 -31.49 0.20 -5.98
N ASN A 598 -31.77 -1.04 -6.37
CA ASN A 598 -32.15 -1.41 -7.72
C ASN A 598 -33.05 -2.65 -7.69
N ASP A 599 -33.65 -2.97 -8.83
CA ASP A 599 -34.32 -4.24 -9.06
C ASP A 599 -33.30 -5.25 -9.59
N THR A 600 -33.08 -6.35 -8.89
CA THR A 600 -32.20 -7.44 -9.36
C THR A 600 -33.00 -8.69 -9.66
N LYS A 601 -32.73 -9.30 -10.82
CA LYS A 601 -33.30 -10.59 -11.23
C LYS A 601 -32.21 -11.65 -11.20
N PHE A 602 -32.47 -12.76 -10.53
CA PHE A 602 -31.64 -13.94 -10.50
C PHE A 602 -32.35 -15.10 -11.20
N PHE A 603 -31.67 -15.76 -12.14
CA PHE A 603 -32.25 -16.84 -12.92
C PHE A 603 -31.77 -18.19 -12.41
N GLU A 604 -32.66 -19.20 -12.40
CA GLU A 604 -32.35 -20.58 -12.01
C GLU A 604 -31.31 -21.20 -12.94
N ASN A 605 -31.40 -20.92 -14.25
CA ASN A 605 -30.39 -21.29 -15.22
C ASN A 605 -29.07 -20.56 -14.90
N PRO A 606 -28.00 -21.28 -14.52
CA PRO A 606 -26.73 -20.65 -14.18
C PRO A 606 -26.03 -20.01 -15.40
N ALA A 607 -26.39 -20.36 -16.63
CA ALA A 607 -25.83 -19.75 -17.84
C ALA A 607 -26.34 -18.32 -18.09
N LEU A 608 -27.40 -17.88 -17.39
CA LEU A 608 -27.92 -16.53 -17.52
C LEU A 608 -27.28 -15.60 -16.46
N PRO A 609 -26.78 -14.42 -16.87
CA PRO A 609 -26.29 -13.43 -15.92
C PRO A 609 -27.48 -12.83 -15.14
N PRO A 610 -27.27 -12.33 -13.91
CA PRO A 610 -28.29 -11.52 -13.25
C PRO A 610 -28.60 -10.26 -14.08
N ALA A 611 -29.82 -9.77 -13.97
CA ALA A 611 -30.21 -8.48 -14.56
C ALA A 611 -30.39 -7.43 -13.47
N PHE A 612 -29.95 -6.21 -13.75
CA PHE A 612 -30.03 -5.07 -12.84
C PHE A 612 -30.76 -3.93 -13.52
N ASP A 613 -31.90 -3.54 -12.95
CA ASP A 613 -32.76 -2.50 -13.48
C ASP A 613 -32.99 -1.41 -12.40
N ASN A 614 -33.31 -0.19 -12.81
CA ASN A 614 -33.81 0.86 -11.91
C ASN A 614 -32.87 1.26 -10.75
N PHE A 615 -31.55 1.32 -10.99
CA PHE A 615 -30.61 1.90 -10.03
C PHE A 615 -31.02 3.33 -9.64
N LYS A 616 -31.10 3.58 -8.34
CA LYS A 616 -31.43 4.90 -7.79
C LYS A 616 -30.79 5.11 -6.42
N GLU A 617 -30.58 6.39 -6.12
CA GLU A 617 -30.12 6.83 -4.81
C GLU A 617 -31.24 6.72 -3.76
N GLU A 618 -30.84 6.35 -2.55
CA GLU A 618 -31.66 6.25 -1.35
C GLU A 618 -31.06 7.14 -0.25
N PRO A 619 -31.16 8.48 -0.37
CA PRO A 619 -30.56 9.39 0.61
C PRO A 619 -31.13 9.20 2.03
N THR A 620 -32.30 8.55 2.16
CA THR A 620 -32.96 8.30 3.45
C THR A 620 -32.34 7.19 4.31
N ILE A 621 -31.23 6.60 3.85
CA ILE A 621 -30.41 5.63 4.60
C ILE A 621 -28.93 6.08 4.67
N SER A 622 -28.61 7.27 4.17
CA SER A 622 -27.27 7.88 4.22
C SER A 622 -27.12 8.77 5.44
N GLY A 623 -26.33 8.34 6.42
CA GLY A 623 -25.90 9.23 7.52
C GLY A 623 -25.06 10.39 6.99
N GLY A 624 -25.18 11.57 7.60
CA GLY A 624 -24.32 12.73 7.29
C GLY A 624 -22.92 12.57 7.89
N ALA A 625 -22.13 13.65 7.97
CA ALA A 625 -20.76 13.61 8.53
C ALA A 625 -20.68 13.11 10.00
N ASP A 626 -21.82 13.06 10.70
CA ASP A 626 -21.99 12.46 12.02
C ASP A 626 -22.19 10.94 11.98
N GLY A 627 -22.11 10.32 10.81
CA GLY A 627 -21.99 8.87 10.65
C GLY A 627 -23.30 8.09 10.70
N ALA A 628 -24.45 8.70 10.97
CA ALA A 628 -25.74 8.01 11.06
C ALA A 628 -26.93 8.96 10.85
N LEU A 629 -28.10 8.40 10.48
CA LEU A 629 -29.36 9.15 10.52
C LEU A 629 -30.02 9.09 11.90
N ASP A 630 -29.94 7.93 12.55
CA ASP A 630 -30.47 7.74 13.90
C ASP A 630 -29.68 8.60 14.91
N PRO A 631 -30.33 9.47 15.69
CA PRO A 631 -29.67 10.31 16.69
C PRO A 631 -28.82 9.54 17.71
N GLU A 632 -29.20 8.31 18.06
CA GLU A 632 -28.50 7.48 19.05
C GLU A 632 -27.23 6.85 18.46
N LEU A 633 -27.11 6.78 17.13
CA LEU A 633 -25.97 6.21 16.42
C LEU A 633 -24.97 7.26 15.90
N LYS A 634 -25.29 8.55 16.04
CA LYS A 634 -24.44 9.66 15.60
C LYS A 634 -23.15 9.75 16.42
N GLN A 635 -22.05 10.11 15.77
CA GLN A 635 -20.83 10.49 16.44
C GLN A 635 -21.08 11.74 17.31
N PRO A 636 -20.50 11.80 18.52
CA PRO A 636 -20.60 12.97 19.37
C PRO A 636 -19.93 14.17 18.68
N ASN A 637 -20.52 15.35 18.85
CA ASN A 637 -19.90 16.60 18.38
C ASN A 637 -18.76 16.98 19.33
N ILE A 638 -17.55 16.53 19.02
CA ILE A 638 -16.33 16.88 19.75
C ILE A 638 -15.84 18.23 19.21
N PRO A 639 -15.68 19.27 20.05
CA PRO A 639 -15.15 20.55 19.61
C PRO A 639 -13.79 20.38 18.93
N ILE A 640 -13.52 21.16 17.89
CA ILE A 640 -12.21 21.20 17.26
C ILE A 640 -11.20 21.60 18.36
N PRO A 641 -10.16 20.79 18.62
CA PRO A 641 -9.13 21.15 19.57
C PRO A 641 -8.57 22.53 19.21
N TYR A 642 -8.48 23.44 20.16
CA TYR A 642 -7.94 24.78 19.91
C TYR A 642 -6.57 24.66 19.22
N PRO A 643 -6.34 25.36 18.09
CA PRO A 643 -5.05 25.33 17.45
C PRO A 643 -4.00 25.73 18.48
N ARG A 644 -3.01 24.86 18.70
CA ARG A 644 -1.92 25.18 19.61
C ARG A 644 -1.29 26.49 19.12
N PRO A 645 -1.08 27.50 20.00
CA PRO A 645 -0.42 28.74 19.60
C PRO A 645 0.88 28.41 18.87
N VAL A 646 1.11 29.06 17.72
CA VAL A 646 2.37 28.93 16.98
C VAL A 646 3.49 29.35 17.92
N ARG A 647 4.32 28.39 18.31
CA ARG A 647 5.40 28.61 19.27
C ARG A 647 6.57 29.24 18.53
N LEU A 648 7.00 30.42 18.97
CA LEU A 648 8.19 31.07 18.43
C LEU A 648 9.41 30.23 18.83
N LYS A 649 10.10 29.69 17.83
CA LYS A 649 11.37 28.98 17.97
C LYS A 649 12.45 29.71 17.17
N ALA A 650 13.69 29.64 17.66
CA ALA A 650 14.85 30.13 16.95
C ALA A 650 15.90 29.02 16.84
N ASN A 651 16.56 28.94 15.70
CA ASN A 651 17.69 28.06 15.49
C ASN A 651 18.97 28.77 15.94
N LEU A 652 19.86 28.05 16.61
CA LEU A 652 21.17 28.53 17.06
C LEU A 652 22.26 27.59 16.49
N PRO A 653 22.79 27.89 15.29
CA PRO A 653 23.86 27.11 14.69
C PRO A 653 25.16 27.11 15.52
N LEU A 654 25.99 26.09 15.35
CA LEU A 654 27.32 26.00 15.93
C LEU A 654 28.18 27.19 15.46
N HIS A 655 28.97 27.74 16.38
CA HIS A 655 29.77 28.96 16.20
C HIS A 655 28.96 30.25 15.97
N SER A 656 27.69 30.26 16.36
CA SER A 656 26.82 31.43 16.23
C SER A 656 26.41 32.02 17.59
N ASN A 657 25.76 33.18 17.51
CA ASN A 657 25.09 33.82 18.63
C ASN A 657 23.69 34.27 18.22
N LEU A 658 22.79 34.33 19.20
CA LEU A 658 21.42 34.78 19.03
C LEU A 658 21.10 35.80 20.12
N GLU A 659 20.64 36.98 19.70
CA GLU A 659 20.16 38.02 20.62
C GLU A 659 18.74 37.73 21.11
N PHE A 660 18.48 37.93 22.40
CA PHE A 660 17.15 37.83 22.96
C PHE A 660 16.32 39.06 22.55
N GLN A 661 15.21 38.82 21.85
CA GLN A 661 14.28 39.89 21.44
C GLN A 661 13.54 40.55 22.62
N LYS A 662 13.46 39.84 23.76
CA LYS A 662 12.85 40.33 25.00
C LYS A 662 13.84 40.14 26.14
N GLN A 663 13.85 41.10 27.06
CA GLN A 663 14.65 41.02 28.28
C GLN A 663 14.20 39.84 29.15
N LEU A 664 15.13 38.94 29.48
CA LEU A 664 14.89 37.87 30.45
C LEU A 664 14.86 38.44 31.87
N LYS A 665 13.91 37.96 32.68
CA LYS A 665 13.69 38.38 34.08
C LYS A 665 13.86 37.18 35.02
N PRO A 666 13.99 37.40 36.35
CA PRO A 666 13.80 36.32 37.31
C PRO A 666 12.53 35.52 36.99
N ASP A 667 12.61 34.20 37.13
CA ASP A 667 11.69 33.15 36.70
C ASP A 667 11.78 32.74 35.21
N SER A 668 12.43 33.52 34.35
CA SER A 668 12.53 33.16 32.92
C SER A 668 13.26 31.84 32.70
N VAL A 669 12.81 31.06 31.72
CA VAL A 669 13.40 29.77 31.33
C VAL A 669 13.94 29.86 29.92
N ILE A 670 15.15 29.36 29.71
CA ILE A 670 15.72 29.06 28.39
C ILE A 670 15.71 27.54 28.23
N LEU A 671 15.14 27.05 27.12
CA LEU A 671 15.10 25.65 26.76
C LEU A 671 15.90 25.45 25.47
N LEU A 672 16.87 24.55 25.51
CA LEU A 672 17.70 24.17 24.36
C LEU A 672 17.36 22.73 24.00
N GLU A 673 17.05 22.48 22.74
CA GLU A 673 16.75 21.14 22.21
C GLU A 673 17.75 20.82 21.10
N SER A 674 18.34 19.63 21.14
CA SER A 674 19.26 19.13 20.14
C SER A 674 18.77 17.79 19.61
N ASP A 675 18.82 17.59 18.30
CA ASP A 675 18.29 16.39 17.64
C ASP A 675 19.17 15.14 17.82
N TYR A 676 20.42 15.29 18.26
CA TYR A 676 21.29 14.16 18.62
C TYR A 676 22.33 14.55 19.67
N VAL A 677 22.89 13.54 20.35
CA VAL A 677 24.01 13.71 21.28
C VAL A 677 25.13 12.73 20.97
N ASP A 678 26.34 13.22 20.75
CA ASP A 678 27.53 12.40 20.61
C ASP A 678 28.36 12.40 21.91
N LEU A 679 28.24 11.33 22.70
CA LEU A 679 29.02 11.13 23.93
C LEU A 679 30.32 10.35 23.70
N SER A 680 30.69 10.02 22.46
CA SER A 680 31.91 9.30 22.17
C SER A 680 33.13 10.10 22.62
N LYS A 681 34.06 9.44 23.33
CA LYS A 681 35.29 10.11 23.79
C LYS A 681 36.14 10.47 22.56
N PRO A 682 36.57 11.73 22.42
CA PRO A 682 37.40 12.15 21.30
C PRO A 682 38.79 11.47 21.36
N ALA A 683 39.38 11.24 20.19
CA ALA A 683 40.71 10.63 20.06
C ALA A 683 41.87 11.51 20.58
N VAL A 684 41.68 12.85 20.62
CA VAL A 684 42.67 13.83 21.08
C VAL A 684 42.00 14.80 22.06
N GLY A 685 42.72 15.14 23.14
CA GLY A 685 42.18 15.60 24.43
C GLY A 685 41.61 17.02 24.55
N VAL A 686 40.95 17.58 23.53
CA VAL A 686 40.19 18.83 23.68
C VAL A 686 38.85 18.74 22.95
N ASP A 687 37.80 18.35 23.66
CA ASP A 687 36.41 18.51 23.24
C ASP A 687 35.67 19.36 24.27
N MET A 688 35.30 20.58 23.89
CA MET A 688 34.63 21.50 24.80
C MET A 688 33.48 22.16 24.05
N THR A 689 32.32 21.53 24.12
CA THR A 689 31.07 22.13 23.63
C THR A 689 30.61 23.19 24.62
N GLN A 690 30.40 24.41 24.14
CA GLN A 690 30.20 25.59 24.97
C GLN A 690 28.87 26.26 24.63
N ILE A 691 28.06 26.51 25.65
CA ILE A 691 26.90 27.39 25.56
C ILE A 691 27.09 28.51 26.58
N SER A 692 26.96 29.75 26.14
CA SER A 692 27.22 30.93 26.99
C SER A 692 26.10 31.94 26.88
N ILE A 693 25.70 32.51 28.02
CA ILE A 693 24.79 33.64 28.09
C ILE A 693 25.62 34.89 28.41
N THR A 694 25.48 35.94 27.61
CA THR A 694 26.23 37.19 27.77
C THR A 694 25.32 38.35 28.15
N ASP A 695 25.85 39.32 28.89
CA ASP A 695 25.16 40.59 29.18
C ASP A 695 25.60 41.75 28.27
N ASP A 696 24.95 42.90 28.42
CA ASP A 696 25.28 44.13 27.68
C ASP A 696 26.69 44.68 27.97
N ALA A 697 27.32 44.28 29.08
CA ALA A 697 28.67 44.67 29.43
C ALA A 697 29.74 43.70 28.88
N GLY A 698 29.32 42.69 28.11
CA GLY A 698 30.21 41.68 27.52
C GLY A 698 30.71 40.64 28.52
N ASN A 699 30.11 40.54 29.70
CA ASN A 699 30.38 39.45 30.63
C ASN A 699 29.66 38.18 30.18
N THR A 700 30.27 37.02 30.40
CA THR A 700 29.56 35.73 30.34
C THR A 700 28.95 35.49 31.70
N VAL A 701 27.63 35.67 31.81
CA VAL A 701 26.91 35.63 33.08
C VAL A 701 26.52 34.21 33.50
N PHE A 702 26.49 33.31 32.52
CA PHE A 702 26.36 31.87 32.70
C PHE A 702 27.08 31.16 31.55
N HIS A 703 27.79 30.09 31.86
CA HIS A 703 28.52 29.27 30.91
C HIS A 703 28.36 27.81 31.28
N ILE A 704 28.03 26.97 30.29
CA ILE A 704 28.10 25.52 30.39
C ILE A 704 29.11 25.01 29.35
N SER A 705 30.04 24.16 29.79
CA SER A 705 31.03 23.50 28.95
C SER A 705 30.96 21.99 29.16
N ILE A 706 30.56 21.25 28.13
CA ILE A 706 30.49 19.79 28.14
C ILE A 706 31.82 19.24 27.61
N ARG A 707 32.50 18.42 28.43
CA ARG A 707 33.87 17.93 28.17
C ARG A 707 33.93 16.41 28.29
N ARG A 708 33.77 15.66 27.18
CA ARG A 708 33.72 14.19 27.18
C ARG A 708 35.08 13.58 27.55
N GLY A 709 36.18 14.18 27.10
CA GLY A 709 37.53 13.76 27.45
C GLY A 709 37.82 13.81 28.95
N GLN A 710 37.15 14.71 29.69
CA GLN A 710 37.25 14.83 31.15
C GLN A 710 36.12 14.10 31.88
N GLY A 711 35.10 13.59 31.17
CA GLY A 711 33.89 13.03 31.76
C GLY A 711 33.10 14.05 32.60
N GLN A 712 33.16 15.33 32.25
CA GLN A 712 32.65 16.42 33.09
C GLN A 712 31.81 17.44 32.33
N ILE A 713 30.83 18.01 33.03
CA ILE A 713 30.13 19.23 32.63
C ILE A 713 30.55 20.32 33.61
N ILE A 714 30.99 21.45 33.06
CA ILE A 714 31.54 22.58 33.79
C ILE A 714 30.61 23.76 33.69
N PHE A 715 30.38 24.44 34.82
CA PHE A 715 29.61 25.66 34.92
C PHE A 715 30.50 26.80 35.44
N ASN A 716 30.41 27.97 34.81
CA ASN A 716 31.22 29.12 35.18
C ASN A 716 30.56 30.44 34.75
N ALA A 717 31.20 31.56 35.11
CA ALA A 717 30.93 32.89 34.59
C ALA A 717 32.26 33.61 34.36
N LYS A 718 32.30 34.46 33.33
CA LYS A 718 33.47 35.30 32.99
C LYS A 718 33.11 36.75 33.23
N VAL A 719 33.70 37.35 34.25
CA VAL A 719 33.41 38.73 34.68
C VAL A 719 34.65 39.59 34.46
N LYS A 720 34.50 40.71 33.73
CA LYS A 720 35.62 41.62 33.40
C LYS A 720 36.85 40.89 32.83
N GLY A 721 36.60 39.92 31.94
CA GLY A 721 37.65 39.16 31.25
C GLY A 721 38.25 37.99 32.03
N SER A 722 37.90 37.80 33.31
CA SER A 722 38.42 36.71 34.14
C SER A 722 37.35 35.67 34.43
N TRP A 723 37.69 34.38 34.25
CA TRP A 723 36.85 33.26 34.68
C TRP A 723 36.90 33.15 36.20
N GLY A 724 35.77 32.85 36.83
CA GLY A 724 35.77 32.49 38.26
C GLY A 724 36.08 31.00 38.48
N GLU A 725 35.86 30.53 39.71
CA GLU A 725 36.03 29.11 40.06
C GLU A 725 35.06 28.22 39.27
N GLU A 726 35.52 27.06 38.79
CA GLU A 726 34.67 26.15 38.01
C GLU A 726 33.80 25.29 38.94
N GLU A 727 32.51 25.23 38.66
CA GLU A 727 31.60 24.27 39.27
C GLU A 727 31.47 23.05 38.35
N ARG A 728 31.66 21.85 38.88
CA ARG A 728 31.82 20.62 38.07
C ARG A 728 30.82 19.56 38.47
N ILE A 729 30.22 18.90 37.48
CA ILE A 729 29.42 17.68 37.67
C ILE A 729 29.91 16.56 36.74
N ASN A 730 29.65 15.31 37.11
CA ASN A 730 29.93 14.15 36.24
C ASN A 730 28.96 14.17 35.04
N LEU A 731 29.51 13.89 33.84
CA LEU A 731 28.80 13.74 32.57
C LEU A 731 28.00 12.42 32.50
N ASP A 732 28.42 11.38 33.21
CA ASP A 732 27.77 10.06 33.17
C ASP A 732 26.27 10.15 33.49
N HIS A 733 25.45 9.50 32.65
CA HIS A 733 23.99 9.42 32.79
C HIS A 733 23.24 10.77 32.80
N ARG A 734 23.85 11.85 32.29
CA ARG A 734 23.22 13.17 32.17
C ARG A 734 22.36 13.32 30.92
N PHE A 735 22.79 12.75 29.80
CA PHE A 735 22.02 12.68 28.56
C PHE A 735 21.42 11.28 28.45
N ARG A 736 20.20 11.09 28.95
CA ARG A 736 19.56 9.78 29.11
C ARG A 736 18.86 9.30 27.84
N ALA A 737 18.55 10.22 26.94
CA ALA A 737 17.87 9.95 25.67
C ALA A 737 18.79 10.27 24.47
N SER A 738 20.10 9.99 24.57
CA SER A 738 21.11 10.43 23.59
C SER A 738 20.82 10.05 22.13
N GLU A 739 20.05 8.97 21.90
CA GLU A 739 19.60 8.54 20.57
C GLU A 739 18.37 9.31 20.04
N GLU A 740 17.63 9.99 20.91
CA GLU A 740 16.47 10.85 20.60
C GLU A 740 16.80 12.35 20.70
N GLY A 741 18.04 12.70 21.08
CA GLY A 741 18.49 14.07 21.26
C GLY A 741 18.81 14.46 22.71
N ALA A 742 18.84 15.77 22.99
CA ALA A 742 19.05 16.32 24.32
C ALA A 742 18.15 17.53 24.58
N THR A 743 17.74 17.68 25.84
CA THR A 743 17.14 18.91 26.36
C THR A 743 18.03 19.51 27.44
N ILE A 744 18.39 20.80 27.31
CA ILE A 744 19.03 21.57 28.39
C ILE A 744 18.10 22.71 28.79
N LEU A 745 17.66 22.71 30.04
CA LEU A 745 16.82 23.75 30.61
C LEU A 745 17.63 24.60 31.58
N ILE A 746 17.58 25.91 31.41
CA ILE A 746 18.22 26.90 32.28
C ILE A 746 17.11 27.80 32.82
N HIS A 747 16.83 27.74 34.12
CA HIS A 747 15.82 28.55 34.80
C HIS A 747 16.49 29.62 35.64
N ASP A 748 16.15 30.88 35.39
CA ASP A 748 16.59 32.00 36.21
C ASP A 748 15.78 32.04 37.51
N GLN A 749 16.39 31.71 38.64
CA GLN A 749 15.76 31.75 39.98
C GLN A 749 15.97 33.11 40.70
N GLY A 750 16.37 34.15 39.97
CA GLY A 750 16.72 35.46 40.53
C GLY A 750 18.18 35.53 40.95
N ASP A 751 18.55 34.84 42.04
CA ASP A 751 19.91 34.84 42.62
C ASP A 751 20.86 33.81 41.99
N GLY A 752 20.33 32.89 41.18
CA GLY A 752 21.06 31.78 40.56
C GLY A 752 20.36 31.25 39.32
N TYR A 753 21.02 30.36 38.59
CA TYR A 753 20.43 29.57 37.52
C TYR A 753 20.30 28.12 37.96
N GLU A 754 19.09 27.58 37.88
CA GLU A 754 18.86 26.15 38.06
C GLU A 754 18.92 25.47 36.68
N VAL A 755 19.60 24.33 36.59
CA VAL A 755 19.89 23.67 35.31
C VAL A 755 19.39 22.24 35.35
N TRP A 756 18.69 21.83 34.30
CA TRP A 756 18.28 20.45 34.07
C TRP A 756 18.79 19.98 32.72
N ILE A 757 19.17 18.71 32.65
CA ILE A 757 19.53 18.02 31.41
C ILE A 757 18.59 16.82 31.31
N ASP A 758 17.91 16.70 30.17
CA ASP A 758 16.85 15.71 29.92
C ASP A 758 15.83 15.64 31.07
N TRP A 759 15.40 16.83 31.53
CA TRP A 759 14.43 17.00 32.62
C TRP A 759 14.89 16.48 33.99
N VAL A 760 16.18 16.14 34.13
CA VAL A 760 16.80 15.73 35.39
C VAL A 760 17.65 16.88 35.91
N HIS A 761 17.45 17.26 37.17
CA HIS A 761 18.21 18.34 37.79
C HIS A 761 19.72 18.04 37.75
N ALA A 762 20.49 18.99 37.22
CA ALA A 762 21.93 18.90 37.02
C ALA A 762 22.69 19.67 38.10
N LEU A 763 22.37 20.96 38.28
CA LEU A 763 23.06 21.88 39.20
C LEU A 763 22.22 23.14 39.45
N TRP A 764 22.38 23.74 40.63
CA TRP A 764 22.06 25.16 40.87
C TRP A 764 23.36 25.99 40.88
N PHE A 765 23.46 27.00 40.02
CA PHE A 765 24.64 27.86 39.84
C PHE A 765 24.37 29.28 40.35
N ALA A 766 25.14 29.75 41.35
CA ALA A 766 24.95 31.09 41.91
C ALA A 766 25.39 32.20 40.93
N LYS A 767 24.55 33.23 40.73
CA LYS A 767 24.92 34.35 39.86
C LYS A 767 26.08 35.15 40.45
N ARG A 768 27.17 35.22 39.70
CA ARG A 768 28.36 36.03 40.05
C ARG A 768 28.19 37.52 39.70
N VAL A 769 27.15 37.83 38.94
CA VAL A 769 26.71 39.19 38.60
C VAL A 769 25.23 39.32 38.95
N LYS A 770 24.92 39.89 40.12
CA LYS A 770 23.55 39.88 40.70
C LYS A 770 22.49 40.64 39.90
N ASN A 771 22.90 41.61 39.07
CA ASN A 771 22.01 42.45 38.26
C ASN A 771 22.32 42.38 36.76
N ALA A 772 22.98 41.30 36.33
CA ALA A 772 23.24 41.08 34.92
C ALA A 772 21.92 40.96 34.15
N VAL A 773 21.85 41.62 32.99
CA VAL A 773 20.73 41.49 32.07
C VAL A 773 21.20 40.61 30.90
N PRO A 774 20.73 39.35 30.79
CA PRO A 774 21.04 38.51 29.65
C PRO A 774 20.62 39.18 28.34
N LYS A 775 21.55 39.26 27.39
CA LYS A 775 21.37 39.88 26.08
C LYS A 775 21.37 38.86 24.96
N ALA A 776 22.31 37.92 25.00
CA ALA A 776 22.47 36.93 23.93
C ALA A 776 22.87 35.57 24.50
N ILE A 777 22.62 34.54 23.70
CA ILE A 777 23.11 33.19 23.90
C ILE A 777 24.00 32.81 22.73
N SER A 778 25.13 32.16 23.00
CA SER A 778 26.04 31.65 21.98
C SER A 778 26.28 30.16 22.15
N TYR A 779 26.56 29.51 21.03
CA TYR A 779 26.86 28.09 20.95
C TYR A 779 28.11 27.87 20.10
N GLY A 780 29.05 27.07 20.57
CA GLY A 780 30.30 26.84 19.85
C GLY A 780 31.24 25.86 20.54
N LEU A 781 32.48 25.84 20.06
CA LEU A 781 33.56 25.01 20.56
C LEU A 781 34.72 25.88 21.04
N ALA A 782 35.45 25.40 22.05
CA ALA A 782 36.67 26.07 22.48
C ALA A 782 37.85 25.88 21.50
N ASP A 783 37.80 24.84 20.65
CA ASP A 783 38.75 24.58 19.56
C ASP A 783 37.96 24.54 18.25
N GLU A 784 38.41 25.31 17.25
CA GLU A 784 37.76 25.43 15.94
C GLU A 784 37.74 24.11 15.16
N ASN A 785 38.61 23.14 15.48
CA ASN A 785 38.65 21.83 14.84
C ASN A 785 38.03 20.70 15.69
N GLY A 786 37.38 21.03 16.80
CA GLY A 786 36.75 20.04 17.68
C GLY A 786 35.44 19.47 17.11
N THR A 787 34.92 18.41 17.74
CA THR A 787 33.55 17.92 17.49
C THR A 787 32.62 18.30 18.64
N ALA A 788 31.40 18.69 18.29
CA ALA A 788 30.38 19.06 19.27
C ALA A 788 29.71 17.84 19.90
N VAL A 789 29.26 17.99 21.15
CA VAL A 789 28.46 16.99 21.85
C VAL A 789 26.99 17.03 21.41
N LEU A 790 26.52 18.21 20.99
CA LEU A 790 25.16 18.45 20.51
C LEU A 790 25.20 18.66 18.99
N ALA A 791 24.04 18.61 18.35
CA ALA A 791 23.88 18.89 16.93
C ALA A 791 24.42 20.25 16.48
N ASP A 792 24.82 20.34 15.21
CA ASP A 792 25.35 21.57 14.59
C ASP A 792 24.33 22.71 14.54
N ASP A 793 23.04 22.40 14.64
CA ASP A 793 21.98 23.39 14.82
C ASP A 793 21.10 22.94 15.99
N ILE A 794 21.00 23.78 17.03
CA ILE A 794 20.17 23.50 18.20
C ILE A 794 19.00 24.48 18.26
N GLU A 795 17.84 24.00 18.69
CA GLU A 795 16.66 24.83 18.87
C GLU A 795 16.70 25.54 20.22
N VAL A 796 16.40 26.85 20.23
CA VAL A 796 16.32 27.68 21.44
C VAL A 796 14.91 28.23 21.61
N ARG A 797 14.36 28.06 22.81
CA ARG A 797 13.08 28.65 23.24
C ARG A 797 13.25 29.40 24.54
N THR A 798 12.49 30.48 24.73
CA THR A 798 12.44 31.22 25.99
C THR A 798 11.01 31.30 26.51
N TYR A 799 10.87 31.18 27.83
CA TYR A 799 9.59 31.30 28.54
C TYR A 799 9.74 32.33 29.66
N PRO A 800 8.70 33.11 29.96
CA PRO A 800 8.77 34.13 31.01
C PRO A 800 8.78 33.55 32.43
N SER A 801 8.37 32.29 32.60
CA SER A 801 8.32 31.58 33.88
C SER A 801 8.42 30.05 33.70
N MET A 802 8.84 29.33 34.74
CA MET A 802 8.70 27.86 34.76
C MET A 802 7.23 27.44 34.71
N ARG A 803 6.34 28.24 35.30
CA ARG A 803 4.88 28.08 35.16
C ARG A 803 4.44 28.17 33.70
N ALA A 804 4.94 29.12 32.92
CA ALA A 804 4.60 29.27 31.49
C ALA A 804 5.13 28.11 30.62
N LEU A 805 6.26 27.49 30.99
CA LEU A 805 6.74 26.28 30.33
C LEU A 805 5.74 25.12 30.44
N PHE A 806 5.11 24.94 31.61
CA PHE A 806 4.19 23.82 31.87
C PHE A 806 2.70 24.15 31.65
N LEU A 807 2.30 25.41 31.79
CA LEU A 807 0.90 25.86 31.63
C LEU A 807 0.51 26.21 30.20
N GLN A 808 1.38 26.02 29.21
CA GLN A 808 0.96 25.94 27.80
C GLN A 808 0.09 24.71 27.47
N LYS A 809 -0.38 23.96 28.48
CA LYS A 809 -1.54 23.06 28.41
C LYS A 809 -2.88 23.70 28.84
N HIS A 810 -2.91 24.90 29.47
CA HIS A 810 -4.10 25.42 30.17
C HIS A 810 -4.29 26.96 30.20
N GLU A 811 -3.73 27.76 29.28
CA GLU A 811 -4.07 29.20 29.18
C GLU A 811 -5.45 29.46 28.53
N HIS A 812 -6.50 28.81 29.03
CA HIS A 812 -7.90 29.16 28.71
C HIS A 812 -8.83 29.26 29.92
N GLU A 813 -8.33 29.20 31.16
CA GLU A 813 -9.19 29.32 32.35
C GLU A 813 -9.05 30.62 33.16
N GLU A 814 -8.02 31.46 32.98
CA GLU A 814 -7.85 32.65 33.86
C GLU A 814 -8.36 34.00 33.30
N GLU A 815 -8.80 34.13 32.04
CA GLU A 815 -9.37 35.40 31.53
C GLU A 815 -10.90 35.56 31.73
N LYS A 816 -11.55 34.70 32.53
CA LYS A 816 -12.97 34.87 32.90
C LYS A 816 -13.22 35.58 34.24
N HIS A 817 -12.19 36.00 34.96
CA HIS A 817 -12.35 36.76 36.19
C HIS A 817 -11.33 37.90 36.34
N THR A 818 -11.51 38.96 35.56
CA THR A 818 -11.25 40.35 35.97
C THR A 818 -12.21 41.30 35.28
#